data_AF-Q31IU1-F1
#
_entry.id   AF-Q31IU1-F1
#
_cell.length_a   1.000
_cell.length_b   1.000
_cell.length_c   1.000
_cell.angle_alpha   90.00
_cell.angle_beta   90.00
_cell.angle_gamma   90.00
#
_symmetry.space_group_name_H-M   'P 1'
#
loop_
_entity.id
_entity.type
_entity.pdbx_description
1 polymer ?
#
loop_
_entity_poly.entity_id
_entity_poly.type
_entity_poly.pdbx_seq_one_letter_code
_entity_poly.pdbx_strand_id
1 'polypeptide(L)'
;MSFEQPKPDSKKYVDLINEIQKGIIKIPKFQRNFVWTIDKTAKLLDSILKGYPIGTFILWQTDERINDIKNVGNLDIPHTPEGVKVQYVLDGQQRITSLFAAYLGAHIQKVGEKKTVDYSSIVVNLGADINDNDEQVITAEPTGDNYISLSDVLNFMDRMTDIKDRFSDQDFKKIHSYSRAFDTYDFSTVILRKEDIDSAIEVFTRINTGGQTLTLFEIMSAKTYDEQQQFDMQVKWENFIKELKEIKYEGVSSSVVLSLLALLLSRTKECKRKTILSLDKQNIIDSWDGVVSALKDSVDYFRTTYRIPVSQLLPYDSLLVPFSYFFYQNKDKPNADQRKYLEEFFWRVSLSSRYSSSTESKLAQDIKRIDQILKGQRPDYNDIKVNLDSPQSLIDTNFSAGNSYCKAVLCLLAYQEPKDFQDNGKVILDNSWLKVANSKNYHHFFPKAYLKNRTVLNGNSVINITFVSDHLNKRKIGAKAPSQYMADFQDENSQVNKALQSHLIDLDGFGIESNDYDTFLQARAKLIYEELRSRIDLSHKEPVNEEVQELILAGESDTVEFKSTLRYDLRTKEVNKKLEYVIGKTIAAFMNSDGGNLFIGVDDNQNMLGLIDDISTLSKPNIDGFELHLIEIIKKYIGAGLMAHIKISFPEVEGTQICRIKISKSSKPVFTQYEGREDFFIRSGCSSQPLSREDQSAYERSHWN
;
A
#
# COMPACT_ATOMS: atom_id res chain seq x y z
N MET A 1 -29.14 -26.25 -29.55
CA MET A 1 -28.39 -24.99 -29.35
C MET A 1 -27.86 -24.57 -30.71
N SER A 2 -28.32 -23.46 -31.28
CA SER A 2 -27.61 -22.88 -32.42
C SER A 2 -26.34 -22.25 -31.87
N PHE A 3 -25.19 -22.66 -32.39
CA PHE A 3 -23.95 -21.94 -32.16
C PHE A 3 -23.97 -20.72 -33.07
N GLU A 4 -24.41 -19.57 -32.57
CA GLU A 4 -24.28 -18.31 -33.31
C GLU A 4 -22.80 -17.92 -33.36
N GLN A 5 -22.18 -18.19 -34.50
CA GLN A 5 -20.84 -17.70 -34.77
C GLN A 5 -20.91 -16.19 -35.04
N PRO A 6 -19.99 -15.39 -34.47
CA PRO A 6 -19.94 -13.97 -34.78
C PRO A 6 -19.65 -13.80 -36.27
N LYS A 7 -20.49 -13.01 -36.95
CA LYS A 7 -20.35 -12.75 -38.39
C LYS A 7 -19.46 -11.52 -38.61
N PRO A 8 -18.59 -11.55 -39.63
CA PRO A 8 -17.92 -10.33 -40.07
C PRO A 8 -18.97 -9.33 -40.57
N ASP A 9 -18.77 -8.09 -40.21
CA ASP A 9 -19.58 -6.93 -40.57
C ASP A 9 -18.65 -5.81 -41.07
N SER A 10 -19.19 -4.76 -41.64
CA SER A 10 -18.40 -3.63 -42.14
C SER A 10 -18.89 -2.31 -41.54
N LYS A 11 -17.97 -1.38 -41.32
CA LYS A 11 -18.28 -0.07 -40.76
C LYS A 11 -17.41 0.98 -41.42
N LYS A 12 -18.05 2.00 -42.01
CA LYS A 12 -17.34 3.12 -42.61
C LYS A 12 -16.61 3.93 -41.55
N TYR A 13 -15.52 4.58 -41.95
CA TYR A 13 -14.76 5.49 -41.08
C TYR A 13 -15.66 6.51 -40.37
N VAL A 14 -16.55 7.17 -41.10
CA VAL A 14 -17.44 8.21 -40.56
C VAL A 14 -18.41 7.63 -39.54
N ASP A 15 -18.96 6.44 -39.78
CA ASP A 15 -19.86 5.77 -38.84
C ASP A 15 -19.13 5.39 -37.54
N LEU A 16 -17.89 4.88 -37.68
CA LEU A 16 -17.03 4.55 -36.54
C LEU A 16 -16.76 5.79 -35.67
N ILE A 17 -16.37 6.92 -36.27
CA ILE A 17 -16.12 8.18 -35.55
C ILE A 17 -17.40 8.71 -34.89
N ASN A 18 -18.51 8.74 -35.62
CA ASN A 18 -19.80 9.22 -35.09
C ASN A 18 -20.28 8.39 -33.89
N GLU A 19 -20.10 7.07 -33.92
CA GLU A 19 -20.47 6.20 -32.81
C GLU A 19 -19.57 6.39 -31.58
N ILE A 20 -18.28 6.71 -31.77
CA ILE A 20 -17.40 7.10 -30.65
C ILE A 20 -17.89 8.44 -30.06
N GLN A 21 -18.17 9.45 -30.90
CA GLN A 21 -18.67 10.75 -30.44
C GLN A 21 -20.00 10.65 -29.69
N LYS A 22 -20.88 9.71 -30.06
CA LYS A 22 -22.16 9.47 -29.38
C LYS A 22 -22.03 8.58 -28.13
N GLY A 23 -20.83 8.09 -27.81
CA GLY A 23 -20.61 7.17 -26.70
C GLY A 23 -21.20 5.78 -26.90
N ILE A 24 -21.44 5.38 -28.16
CA ILE A 24 -21.88 4.02 -28.51
C ILE A 24 -20.67 3.08 -28.50
N ILE A 25 -19.56 3.48 -29.13
CA ILE A 25 -18.30 2.73 -29.07
C ILE A 25 -17.42 3.25 -27.95
N LYS A 26 -16.95 2.33 -27.12
CA LYS A 26 -16.26 2.62 -25.86
C LYS A 26 -15.06 1.72 -25.66
N ILE A 27 -14.01 2.24 -25.05
CA ILE A 27 -12.82 1.47 -24.68
C ILE A 27 -12.92 1.08 -23.21
N PRO A 28 -13.07 -0.20 -22.84
CA PRO A 28 -13.08 -0.61 -21.44
C PRO A 28 -11.79 -0.24 -20.70
N LYS A 29 -11.86 0.15 -19.43
CA LYS A 29 -10.70 0.46 -18.57
C LYS A 29 -9.69 -0.67 -18.46
N PHE A 30 -10.12 -1.93 -18.56
CA PHE A 30 -9.24 -3.09 -18.57
C PHE A 30 -8.33 -3.15 -19.81
N GLN A 31 -8.61 -2.40 -20.87
CA GLN A 31 -7.69 -2.26 -22.00
C GLN A 31 -6.41 -1.50 -21.61
N ARG A 32 -5.31 -1.62 -22.37
CA ARG A 32 -4.02 -0.98 -22.03
C ARG A 32 -4.05 0.54 -22.23
N ASN A 33 -3.08 1.26 -21.69
CA ASN A 33 -2.97 2.70 -21.99
C ASN A 33 -2.66 2.92 -23.47
N PHE A 34 -3.04 4.08 -23.99
CA PHE A 34 -2.68 4.46 -25.36
C PHE A 34 -1.18 4.80 -25.43
N VAL A 35 -0.44 4.02 -26.20
CA VAL A 35 1.04 4.09 -26.27
C VAL A 35 1.56 4.37 -27.69
N TRP A 36 0.70 4.34 -28.71
CA TRP A 36 1.12 4.62 -30.09
C TRP A 36 1.66 6.06 -30.23
N THR A 37 2.80 6.20 -30.92
CA THR A 37 3.40 7.50 -31.24
C THR A 37 2.58 8.23 -32.30
N ILE A 38 2.81 9.53 -32.42
CA ILE A 38 2.19 10.34 -33.47
C ILE A 38 2.58 9.84 -34.87
N ASP A 39 3.83 9.40 -35.07
CA ASP A 39 4.28 8.79 -36.35
C ASP A 39 3.54 7.50 -36.69
N LYS A 40 3.27 6.64 -35.70
CA LYS A 40 2.47 5.43 -35.92
C LYS A 40 1.03 5.78 -36.30
N THR A 41 0.51 6.86 -35.75
CA THR A 41 -0.82 7.37 -36.09
C THR A 41 -0.85 7.92 -37.51
N ALA A 42 0.14 8.75 -37.88
CA ALA A 42 0.28 9.28 -39.24
C ALA A 42 0.39 8.14 -40.28
N LYS A 43 1.21 7.11 -40.02
CA LYS A 43 1.34 5.93 -40.89
C LYS A 43 0.04 5.13 -41.04
N LEU A 44 -0.75 5.01 -39.98
CA LEU A 44 -2.07 4.37 -40.04
C LEU A 44 -3.01 5.13 -40.97
N LEU A 45 -3.03 6.46 -40.85
CA LEU A 45 -3.90 7.32 -41.66
C LEU A 45 -3.41 7.40 -43.11
N ASP A 46 -2.10 7.39 -43.35
CA ASP A 46 -1.49 7.25 -44.67
C ASP A 46 -1.93 5.93 -45.35
N SER A 47 -1.93 4.83 -44.59
CA SER A 47 -2.38 3.53 -45.09
C SER A 47 -3.86 3.56 -45.50
N ILE A 48 -4.72 4.28 -44.76
CA ILE A 48 -6.13 4.46 -45.12
C ILE A 48 -6.24 5.29 -46.41
N LEU A 49 -5.50 6.39 -46.50
CA LEU A 49 -5.50 7.25 -47.69
C LEU A 49 -5.05 6.51 -48.95
N LYS A 50 -4.04 5.63 -48.83
CA LYS A 50 -3.53 4.77 -49.92
C LYS A 50 -4.41 3.54 -50.20
N GLY A 51 -5.47 3.31 -49.41
CA GLY A 51 -6.36 2.16 -49.58
C GLY A 51 -5.77 0.82 -49.15
N TYR A 52 -4.73 0.81 -48.29
CA TYR A 52 -4.16 -0.40 -47.74
C TYR A 52 -5.09 -1.05 -46.70
N PRO A 53 -5.08 -2.39 -46.57
CA PRO A 53 -5.95 -3.08 -45.62
C PRO A 53 -5.53 -2.80 -44.17
N ILE A 54 -6.45 -2.28 -43.38
CA ILE A 54 -6.33 -2.17 -41.93
C ILE A 54 -6.96 -3.40 -41.28
N GLY A 55 -6.33 -3.93 -40.23
CA GLY A 55 -6.85 -5.11 -39.53
C GLY A 55 -8.28 -4.93 -38.99
N THR A 56 -8.92 -6.04 -38.63
CA THR A 56 -10.30 -6.05 -38.11
C THR A 56 -10.42 -5.35 -36.75
N PHE A 57 -11.58 -4.74 -36.47
CA PHE A 57 -12.00 -4.33 -35.13
C PHE A 57 -12.92 -5.38 -34.51
N ILE A 58 -12.66 -5.77 -33.26
CA ILE A 58 -13.50 -6.73 -32.55
C ILE A 58 -14.23 -5.98 -31.45
N LEU A 59 -15.56 -5.98 -31.53
CA LEU A 59 -16.45 -5.21 -30.66
C LEU A 59 -17.35 -6.17 -29.88
N TRP A 60 -17.62 -5.85 -28.62
CA TRP A 60 -18.59 -6.55 -27.79
C TRP A 60 -19.82 -5.68 -27.54
N GLN A 61 -20.97 -6.09 -28.06
CA GLN A 61 -22.23 -5.38 -27.93
C GLN A 61 -23.03 -5.93 -26.74
N THR A 62 -23.34 -5.09 -25.75
CA THR A 62 -24.04 -5.49 -24.53
C THR A 62 -24.93 -4.38 -23.96
N ASP A 63 -25.86 -4.77 -23.10
CA ASP A 63 -26.62 -3.86 -22.23
C ASP A 63 -25.87 -3.57 -20.91
N GLU A 64 -24.91 -4.43 -20.53
CA GLU A 64 -24.10 -4.26 -19.32
C GLU A 64 -23.21 -3.01 -19.43
N ARG A 65 -23.22 -2.17 -18.39
CA ARG A 65 -22.33 -1.00 -18.27
C ARG A 65 -21.10 -1.38 -17.43
N ILE A 66 -19.91 -1.08 -17.94
CA ILE A 66 -18.62 -1.36 -17.29
C ILE A 66 -17.99 -0.06 -16.80
N ASN A 67 -17.27 -0.22 -15.69
CA ASN A 67 -16.69 0.77 -14.78
C ASN A 67 -16.18 2.07 -15.35
N ASP A 68 -15.52 2.01 -16.49
CA ASP A 68 -14.89 3.20 -17.01
C ASP A 68 -14.57 2.96 -18.46
N ILE A 69 -15.01 3.91 -19.25
CA ILE A 69 -14.48 4.10 -20.58
C ILE A 69 -13.16 4.80 -20.37
N LYS A 70 -12.06 4.26 -20.90
CA LYS A 70 -10.90 5.12 -21.09
C LYS A 70 -11.34 6.26 -21.97
N ASN A 71 -11.21 7.48 -21.47
CA ASN A 71 -11.10 8.63 -22.34
C ASN A 71 -10.17 8.26 -23.50
N VAL A 72 -10.63 8.41 -24.73
CA VAL A 72 -9.89 7.98 -25.91
C VAL A 72 -8.66 8.87 -26.03
N GLY A 73 -7.56 8.44 -25.41
CA GLY A 73 -6.40 9.30 -25.17
C GLY A 73 -6.72 10.56 -24.37
N ASN A 74 -7.43 10.46 -23.24
CA ASN A 74 -7.87 11.61 -22.41
C ASN A 74 -8.96 12.52 -23.02
N LEU A 75 -9.61 12.09 -24.09
CA LEU A 75 -10.81 12.73 -24.64
C LEU A 75 -12.08 12.17 -23.97
N ASP A 76 -12.87 13.01 -23.31
CA ASP A 76 -14.13 12.63 -22.68
C ASP A 76 -15.14 12.17 -23.74
N ILE A 77 -15.62 10.92 -23.59
CA ILE A 77 -16.71 10.37 -24.40
C ILE A 77 -18.01 10.49 -23.63
N PRO A 78 -19.12 10.95 -24.23
CA PRO A 78 -20.39 11.05 -23.53
C PRO A 78 -20.94 9.69 -23.05
N HIS A 79 -21.90 9.76 -22.12
CA HIS A 79 -22.65 8.58 -21.71
C HIS A 79 -23.39 7.96 -22.89
N THR A 80 -23.52 6.63 -22.88
CA THR A 80 -24.26 5.93 -23.92
C THR A 80 -25.75 6.25 -23.73
N PRO A 81 -26.48 6.67 -24.77
CA PRO A 81 -27.89 7.00 -24.64
C PRO A 81 -28.72 5.86 -24.04
N GLU A 82 -29.76 6.23 -23.31
CA GLU A 82 -30.67 5.27 -22.69
C GLU A 82 -31.36 4.39 -23.75
N GLY A 83 -31.50 3.09 -23.48
CA GLY A 83 -32.06 2.12 -24.43
C GLY A 83 -31.13 1.71 -25.58
N VAL A 84 -29.89 2.22 -25.65
CA VAL A 84 -28.90 1.84 -26.66
C VAL A 84 -27.88 0.86 -26.06
N LYS A 85 -27.62 -0.25 -26.79
CA LYS A 85 -26.53 -1.20 -26.46
C LYS A 85 -25.17 -0.54 -26.69
N VAL A 86 -24.28 -0.64 -25.70
CA VAL A 86 -22.89 -0.17 -25.80
C VAL A 86 -22.05 -1.18 -26.58
N GLN A 87 -21.05 -0.70 -27.31
CA GLN A 87 -20.06 -1.52 -28.03
C GLN A 87 -18.66 -1.30 -27.43
N TYR A 88 -18.17 -2.32 -26.72
CA TYR A 88 -16.85 -2.30 -26.11
C TYR A 88 -15.77 -2.85 -27.04
N VAL A 89 -14.67 -2.09 -27.21
CA VAL A 89 -13.54 -2.51 -28.05
C VAL A 89 -12.76 -3.63 -27.36
N LEU A 90 -12.73 -4.82 -27.95
CA LEU A 90 -11.92 -5.96 -27.52
C LEU A 90 -10.56 -6.01 -28.23
N ASP A 91 -10.53 -5.67 -29.52
CA ASP A 91 -9.30 -5.54 -30.31
C ASP A 91 -9.35 -4.32 -31.26
N GLY A 92 -8.17 -3.74 -31.51
CA GLY A 92 -7.99 -2.53 -32.32
C GLY A 92 -8.01 -1.23 -31.51
N GLN A 93 -7.92 -1.28 -30.18
CA GLN A 93 -7.93 -0.14 -29.28
C GLN A 93 -6.97 1.01 -29.69
N GLN A 94 -5.70 0.68 -29.97
CA GLN A 94 -4.70 1.71 -30.32
C GLN A 94 -5.06 2.38 -31.65
N ARG A 95 -5.58 1.61 -32.62
CA ARG A 95 -5.99 2.11 -33.93
C ARG A 95 -7.19 3.04 -33.80
N ILE A 96 -8.27 2.59 -33.15
CA ILE A 96 -9.48 3.40 -32.99
C ILE A 96 -9.20 4.69 -32.19
N THR A 97 -8.30 4.62 -31.21
CA THR A 97 -7.84 5.82 -30.48
C THR A 97 -7.09 6.79 -31.37
N SER A 98 -6.16 6.30 -32.19
CA SER A 98 -5.43 7.11 -33.17
C SER A 98 -6.35 7.77 -34.20
N LEU A 99 -7.37 7.06 -34.70
CA LEU A 99 -8.33 7.62 -35.67
C LEU A 99 -9.09 8.81 -35.05
N PHE A 100 -9.60 8.62 -33.83
CA PHE A 100 -10.38 9.65 -33.14
C PHE A 100 -9.53 10.85 -32.71
N ALA A 101 -8.32 10.60 -32.21
CA ALA A 101 -7.37 11.65 -31.83
C ALA A 101 -6.99 12.56 -33.01
N ALA A 102 -6.74 11.97 -34.19
CA ALA A 102 -6.43 12.72 -35.39
C ALA A 102 -7.64 13.47 -35.97
N TYR A 103 -8.83 12.86 -35.91
CA TYR A 103 -10.08 13.52 -36.31
C TYR A 103 -10.36 14.79 -35.50
N LEU A 104 -10.08 14.76 -34.19
CA LEU A 104 -10.27 15.92 -33.30
C LEU A 104 -9.10 16.91 -33.28
N GLY A 105 -7.94 16.58 -33.86
CA GLY A 105 -6.71 17.35 -33.63
C GLY A 105 -6.33 17.42 -32.14
N ALA A 106 -6.53 16.32 -31.42
CA ALA A 106 -6.50 16.27 -29.95
C ALA A 106 -5.12 16.54 -29.34
N HIS A 107 -5.11 17.13 -28.15
CA HIS A 107 -3.91 17.30 -27.32
C HIS A 107 -3.90 16.26 -26.20
N ILE A 108 -3.04 15.25 -26.32
CA ILE A 108 -3.07 14.05 -25.47
C ILE A 108 -1.82 13.97 -24.60
N GLN A 109 -2.01 14.03 -23.28
CA GLN A 109 -0.96 13.72 -22.31
C GLN A 109 -1.03 12.25 -21.90
N LYS A 110 -0.06 11.44 -22.34
CA LYS A 110 -0.04 10.00 -22.03
C LYS A 110 0.32 9.75 -20.56
N VAL A 111 -0.26 8.69 -20.00
CA VAL A 111 0.00 8.27 -18.62
C VAL A 111 1.49 8.02 -18.40
N GLY A 112 2.10 8.74 -17.44
CA GLY A 112 3.53 8.66 -17.14
C GLY A 112 4.42 9.57 -17.97
N GLU A 113 3.88 10.29 -18.96
CA GLU A 113 4.61 11.26 -19.77
C GLU A 113 4.35 12.70 -19.29
N LYS A 114 5.41 13.51 -19.19
CA LYS A 114 5.30 14.94 -18.87
C LYS A 114 4.89 15.80 -20.07
N LYS A 115 5.10 15.29 -21.30
CA LYS A 115 4.79 16.01 -22.54
C LYS A 115 3.39 15.67 -23.02
N THR A 116 2.68 16.69 -23.49
CA THR A 116 1.45 16.55 -24.27
C THR A 116 1.80 16.40 -25.73
N VAL A 117 1.21 15.43 -26.41
CA VAL A 117 1.34 15.21 -27.85
C VAL A 117 0.18 15.90 -28.56
N ASP A 118 0.50 16.77 -29.51
CA ASP A 118 -0.49 17.51 -30.32
C ASP A 118 -0.76 16.76 -31.62
N TYR A 119 -1.95 16.17 -31.76
CA TYR A 119 -2.35 15.44 -32.96
C TYR A 119 -2.80 16.37 -34.10
N SER A 120 -3.00 17.67 -33.84
CA SER A 120 -3.27 18.65 -34.90
C SER A 120 -2.05 18.92 -35.79
N SER A 121 -0.85 18.54 -35.32
CA SER A 121 0.40 18.64 -36.09
C SER A 121 0.52 17.63 -37.23
N ILE A 122 -0.38 16.64 -37.30
CA ILE A 122 -0.42 15.70 -38.43
C ILE A 122 -0.91 16.44 -39.67
N VAL A 123 -0.12 16.38 -40.74
CA VAL A 123 -0.41 17.08 -42.00
C VAL A 123 -0.45 16.13 -43.18
N VAL A 124 -1.13 16.59 -44.23
CA VAL A 124 -1.17 15.96 -45.55
C VAL A 124 -0.30 16.79 -46.49
N ASN A 125 0.77 16.20 -47.01
CA ASN A 125 1.63 16.81 -48.01
C ASN A 125 0.93 16.75 -49.38
N LEU A 126 0.54 17.92 -49.90
CA LEU A 126 -0.15 18.02 -51.19
C LEU A 126 0.82 17.94 -52.38
N GLY A 127 2.12 18.07 -52.15
CA GLY A 127 3.16 17.86 -53.16
C GLY A 127 3.53 16.39 -53.39
N ALA A 128 3.21 15.51 -52.43
CA ALA A 128 3.53 14.09 -52.53
C ALA A 128 2.70 13.35 -53.60
N ASP A 129 3.31 12.34 -54.21
CA ASP A 129 2.63 11.40 -55.12
C ASP A 129 2.06 10.22 -54.33
N ILE A 130 0.74 10.15 -54.26
CA ILE A 130 0.03 9.06 -53.58
C ILE A 130 0.28 7.69 -54.23
N ASN A 131 0.70 7.65 -55.49
CA ASN A 131 0.99 6.41 -56.21
C ASN A 131 2.42 5.89 -55.95
N ASP A 132 3.28 6.71 -55.35
CA ASP A 132 4.59 6.26 -54.88
C ASP A 132 4.41 5.52 -53.53
N ASN A 133 4.74 4.22 -53.53
CA ASN A 133 4.63 3.40 -52.34
C ASN A 133 5.67 3.79 -51.27
N ASP A 134 6.81 4.35 -51.67
CA ASP A 134 7.91 4.72 -50.78
C ASP A 134 7.74 6.13 -50.19
N GLU A 135 6.89 6.98 -50.79
CA GLU A 135 6.60 8.33 -50.31
C GLU A 135 5.42 8.35 -49.32
N GLN A 136 5.61 8.94 -48.14
CA GLN A 136 4.54 9.08 -47.14
C GLN A 136 3.78 10.41 -47.34
N VAL A 137 2.47 10.34 -47.59
CA VAL A 137 1.63 11.52 -47.87
C VAL A 137 1.16 12.17 -46.56
N ILE A 138 0.89 11.37 -45.52
CA ILE A 138 0.46 11.86 -44.20
C ILE A 138 1.60 11.73 -43.19
N THR A 139 2.07 12.84 -42.62
CA THR A 139 3.23 12.87 -41.70
C THR A 139 2.92 13.63 -40.41
N ALA A 140 3.68 13.34 -39.35
CA ALA A 140 3.53 14.02 -38.05
C ALA A 140 4.22 15.39 -37.99
N GLU A 141 5.12 15.65 -38.93
CA GLU A 141 5.82 16.92 -39.14
C GLU A 141 5.70 17.34 -40.61
N PRO A 142 5.50 18.62 -40.92
CA PRO A 142 5.43 19.09 -42.29
C PRO A 142 6.72 18.85 -43.06
N THR A 143 6.60 18.20 -44.21
CA THR A 143 7.68 18.05 -45.20
C THR A 143 7.32 18.87 -46.44
N GLY A 144 8.06 19.96 -46.69
CA GLY A 144 7.80 20.89 -47.79
C GLY A 144 6.84 22.05 -47.44
N ASP A 145 6.53 22.86 -48.45
CA ASP A 145 5.80 24.14 -48.26
C ASP A 145 4.29 24.07 -48.55
N ASN A 146 3.80 22.99 -49.18
CA ASN A 146 2.39 22.83 -49.57
C ASN A 146 1.72 21.69 -48.80
N TYR A 147 1.16 22.01 -47.63
CA TYR A 147 0.50 21.04 -46.75
C TYR A 147 -0.77 21.60 -46.11
N ILE A 148 -1.63 20.70 -45.67
CA ILE A 148 -2.87 20.98 -44.92
C ILE A 148 -2.93 20.11 -43.66
N SER A 149 -3.52 20.60 -42.56
CA SER A 149 -3.76 19.75 -41.39
C SER A 149 -4.68 18.59 -41.76
N LEU A 150 -4.34 17.38 -41.32
CA LEU A 150 -5.19 16.21 -41.55
C LEU A 150 -6.58 16.39 -40.91
N SER A 151 -6.66 17.09 -39.78
CA SER A 151 -7.94 17.42 -39.14
C SER A 151 -8.86 18.22 -40.07
N ASP A 152 -8.31 19.14 -40.88
CA ASP A 152 -9.11 19.91 -41.85
C ASP A 152 -9.60 18.99 -43.00
N VAL A 153 -8.79 18.02 -43.44
CA VAL A 153 -9.17 17.04 -44.48
C VAL A 153 -10.26 16.08 -43.99
N LEU A 154 -10.15 15.62 -42.74
CA LEU A 154 -11.14 14.72 -42.12
C LEU A 154 -12.46 15.44 -41.80
N ASN A 155 -12.43 16.77 -41.62
CA ASN A 155 -13.60 17.62 -41.39
C ASN A 155 -13.89 18.54 -42.60
N PHE A 156 -13.67 18.03 -43.81
CA PHE A 156 -13.70 18.82 -45.04
C PHE A 156 -14.97 19.66 -45.20
N MET A 157 -16.15 19.09 -44.92
CA MET A 157 -17.43 19.78 -45.11
C MET A 157 -17.56 21.02 -44.21
N ASP A 158 -17.12 20.92 -42.96
CA ASP A 158 -17.15 22.02 -42.00
C ASP A 158 -16.11 23.10 -42.32
N ARG A 159 -15.03 22.71 -43.01
CA ARG A 159 -13.87 23.56 -43.32
C ARG A 159 -13.82 23.99 -44.79
N MET A 160 -14.84 23.66 -45.57
CA MET A 160 -14.82 23.75 -47.02
C MET A 160 -14.53 25.17 -47.51
N THR A 161 -15.17 26.17 -46.91
CA THR A 161 -14.97 27.59 -47.26
C THR A 161 -13.54 28.02 -46.98
N ASP A 162 -13.03 27.74 -45.78
CA ASP A 162 -11.66 28.08 -45.36
C ASP A 162 -10.62 27.40 -46.26
N ILE A 163 -10.82 26.13 -46.62
CA ILE A 163 -9.93 25.38 -47.50
C ILE A 163 -9.93 25.98 -48.91
N LYS A 164 -11.12 26.36 -49.42
CA LYS A 164 -11.24 26.96 -50.76
C LYS A 164 -10.54 28.32 -50.86
N ASP A 165 -10.53 29.09 -49.78
CA ASP A 165 -9.87 30.39 -49.75
C ASP A 165 -8.34 30.28 -49.60
N ARG A 166 -7.83 29.21 -48.99
CA ARG A 166 -6.40 29.00 -48.70
C ARG A 166 -5.62 28.28 -49.79
N PHE A 167 -6.30 27.46 -50.60
CA PHE A 167 -5.65 26.54 -51.54
C PHE A 167 -6.12 26.76 -52.98
N SER A 168 -5.28 26.37 -53.95
CA SER A 168 -5.63 26.46 -55.38
C SER A 168 -6.83 25.56 -55.73
N ASP A 169 -7.53 25.82 -56.83
CA ASP A 169 -8.63 24.94 -57.29
C ASP A 169 -8.17 23.49 -57.54
N GLN A 170 -6.90 23.29 -57.91
CA GLN A 170 -6.32 21.96 -58.10
C GLN A 170 -6.09 21.26 -56.76
N ASP A 171 -5.50 21.96 -55.80
CA ASP A 171 -5.28 21.45 -54.44
C ASP A 171 -6.61 21.19 -53.73
N PHE A 172 -7.60 22.08 -53.88
CA PHE A 172 -8.94 21.89 -53.34
C PHE A 172 -9.58 20.59 -53.85
N LYS A 173 -9.49 20.30 -55.15
CA LYS A 173 -9.96 19.03 -55.72
C LYS A 173 -9.19 17.82 -55.17
N LYS A 174 -7.88 17.96 -54.97
CA LYS A 174 -7.02 16.92 -54.38
C LYS A 174 -7.42 16.63 -52.93
N ILE A 175 -7.57 17.67 -52.11
CA ILE A 175 -8.04 17.60 -50.72
C ILE A 175 -9.42 16.95 -50.65
N HIS A 176 -10.36 17.36 -51.50
CA HIS A 176 -11.70 16.76 -51.55
C HIS A 176 -11.63 15.26 -51.91
N SER A 177 -10.74 14.86 -52.83
CA SER A 177 -10.54 13.44 -53.16
C SER A 177 -9.96 12.64 -51.98
N TYR A 178 -9.05 13.24 -51.20
CA TYR A 178 -8.48 12.64 -50.01
C TYR A 178 -9.51 12.49 -48.90
N SER A 179 -10.33 13.52 -48.65
CA SER A 179 -11.46 13.45 -47.72
C SER A 179 -12.42 12.32 -48.10
N ARG A 180 -12.77 12.20 -49.39
CA ARG A 180 -13.62 11.11 -49.90
C ARG A 180 -13.01 9.72 -49.70
N ALA A 181 -11.69 9.58 -49.77
CA ALA A 181 -11.01 8.31 -49.50
C ALA A 181 -11.25 7.85 -48.06
N PHE A 182 -11.21 8.76 -47.08
CA PHE A 182 -11.57 8.45 -45.69
C PHE A 182 -13.07 8.13 -45.55
N ASP A 183 -13.96 8.96 -46.11
CA ASP A 183 -15.42 8.78 -45.99
C ASP A 183 -15.92 7.43 -46.53
N THR A 184 -15.23 6.92 -47.55
CA THR A 184 -15.59 5.66 -48.22
C THR A 184 -14.79 4.46 -47.72
N TYR A 185 -13.78 4.66 -46.86
CA TYR A 185 -13.01 3.57 -46.30
C TYR A 185 -13.89 2.72 -45.37
N ASP A 186 -13.89 1.41 -45.60
CA ASP A 186 -14.72 0.45 -44.87
C ASP A 186 -13.85 -0.47 -44.01
N PHE A 187 -14.05 -0.42 -42.69
CA PHE A 187 -13.34 -1.27 -41.75
C PHE A 187 -14.03 -2.62 -41.61
N SER A 188 -13.25 -3.69 -41.64
CA SER A 188 -13.73 -5.01 -41.20
C SER A 188 -14.00 -4.97 -39.71
N THR A 189 -15.21 -5.35 -39.29
CA THR A 189 -15.60 -5.44 -37.88
C THR A 189 -16.16 -6.82 -37.55
N VAL A 190 -16.03 -7.25 -36.31
CA VAL A 190 -16.64 -8.48 -35.78
C VAL A 190 -17.34 -8.12 -34.49
N ILE A 191 -18.66 -8.28 -34.47
CA ILE A 191 -19.50 -7.94 -33.30
C ILE A 191 -19.86 -9.21 -32.55
N LEU A 192 -19.38 -9.30 -31.30
CA LEU A 192 -19.84 -10.28 -30.32
C LEU A 192 -21.12 -9.78 -29.67
N ARG A 193 -22.22 -10.50 -29.90
CA ARG A 193 -23.56 -10.18 -29.38
C ARG A 193 -23.95 -11.01 -28.15
N LYS A 194 -22.99 -11.72 -27.55
CA LYS A 194 -23.21 -12.41 -26.28
C LYS A 194 -23.36 -11.37 -25.18
N GLU A 195 -24.31 -11.55 -24.27
CA GLU A 195 -24.56 -10.56 -23.22
C GLU A 195 -23.57 -10.66 -22.06
N ASP A 196 -22.89 -11.81 -21.89
CA ASP A 196 -22.04 -12.05 -20.72
C ASP A 196 -20.61 -11.46 -20.85
N ILE A 197 -20.20 -10.69 -19.84
CA ILE A 197 -18.84 -10.15 -19.71
C ILE A 197 -17.74 -11.21 -19.69
N ASP A 198 -18.04 -12.41 -19.18
CA ASP A 198 -17.07 -13.50 -19.07
C ASP A 198 -16.58 -13.97 -20.46
N SER A 199 -17.50 -14.11 -21.42
CA SER A 199 -17.17 -14.40 -22.82
C SER A 199 -16.30 -13.30 -23.44
N ALA A 200 -16.60 -12.02 -23.16
CA ALA A 200 -15.84 -10.90 -23.69
C ALA A 200 -14.39 -10.88 -23.15
N ILE A 201 -14.21 -11.16 -21.86
CA ILE A 201 -12.90 -11.26 -21.21
C ILE A 201 -12.12 -12.47 -21.73
N GLU A 202 -12.78 -13.61 -21.94
CA GLU A 202 -12.15 -14.81 -22.51
C GLU A 202 -11.67 -14.55 -23.95
N VAL A 203 -12.52 -13.95 -24.79
CA VAL A 203 -12.16 -13.57 -26.16
C VAL A 203 -11.00 -12.58 -26.16
N PHE A 204 -11.06 -11.55 -25.32
CA PHE A 204 -9.98 -10.59 -25.14
C PHE A 204 -8.66 -11.27 -24.79
N THR A 205 -8.68 -12.20 -23.82
CA THR A 205 -7.49 -12.90 -23.34
C THR A 205 -6.88 -13.80 -24.43
N ARG A 206 -7.72 -14.45 -25.25
CA ARG A 206 -7.24 -15.32 -26.34
C ARG A 206 -6.63 -14.55 -27.50
N ILE A 207 -7.23 -13.41 -27.87
CA ILE A 207 -6.73 -12.58 -28.98
C ILE A 207 -5.44 -11.85 -28.57
N ASN A 208 -5.32 -11.44 -27.30
CA ASN A 208 -4.15 -10.72 -26.79
C ASN A 208 -2.99 -11.62 -26.32
N THR A 209 -2.87 -12.83 -26.87
CA THR A 209 -1.83 -13.83 -26.51
C THR A 209 -0.39 -13.33 -26.72
N GLY A 210 -0.19 -12.29 -27.55
CA GLY A 210 1.10 -11.62 -27.75
C GLY A 210 1.39 -10.42 -26.85
N GLY A 211 0.54 -10.08 -25.88
CA GLY A 211 0.78 -8.97 -24.93
C GLY A 211 0.40 -9.30 -23.48
N GLN A 212 0.56 -8.35 -22.55
CA GLN A 212 0.13 -8.50 -21.15
C GLN A 212 -1.37 -8.87 -21.02
N THR A 213 -1.62 -10.02 -20.40
CA THR A 213 -2.94 -10.53 -20.00
C THR A 213 -3.54 -9.71 -18.86
N LEU A 214 -4.87 -9.59 -18.81
CA LEU A 214 -5.55 -9.02 -17.64
C LEU A 214 -5.22 -9.81 -16.38
N THR A 215 -4.89 -9.08 -15.32
CA THR A 215 -4.81 -9.62 -13.98
C THR A 215 -6.21 -10.04 -13.51
N LEU A 216 -6.26 -10.97 -12.56
CA LEU A 216 -7.54 -11.40 -11.99
C LEU A 216 -8.28 -10.26 -11.30
N PHE A 217 -7.55 -9.30 -10.74
CA PHE A 217 -8.11 -8.12 -10.10
C PHE A 217 -8.79 -7.18 -11.09
N GLU A 218 -8.15 -6.88 -12.22
CA GLU A 218 -8.75 -6.04 -13.27
C GLU A 218 -10.06 -6.66 -13.82
N ILE A 219 -10.09 -7.99 -13.94
CA ILE A 219 -11.30 -8.71 -14.33
C ILE A 219 -12.40 -8.54 -13.28
N MET A 220 -12.09 -8.78 -12.00
CA MET A 220 -13.07 -8.64 -10.93
C MET A 220 -13.56 -7.19 -10.78
N SER A 221 -12.68 -6.21 -10.95
CA SER A 221 -13.05 -4.79 -10.93
C SER A 221 -13.99 -4.41 -12.07
N ALA A 222 -13.84 -5.03 -13.24
CA ALA A 222 -14.77 -4.84 -14.35
C ALA A 222 -16.13 -5.49 -14.05
N LYS A 223 -16.14 -6.73 -13.51
CA LYS A 223 -17.37 -7.46 -13.18
C LYS A 223 -18.19 -6.83 -12.05
N THR A 224 -17.51 -6.20 -11.09
CA THR A 224 -18.15 -5.70 -9.87
C THR A 224 -18.56 -4.24 -9.93
N TYR A 225 -18.26 -3.53 -11.01
CA TYR A 225 -18.65 -2.14 -11.16
C TYR A 225 -20.14 -1.92 -10.96
N ASP A 226 -20.48 -0.87 -10.21
CA ASP A 226 -21.85 -0.41 -10.11
C ASP A 226 -21.94 1.12 -10.12
N GLU A 227 -22.51 1.67 -11.20
CA GLU A 227 -22.70 3.13 -11.35
C GLU A 227 -23.73 3.67 -10.36
N GLN A 228 -24.81 2.92 -10.06
CA GLN A 228 -25.86 3.38 -9.15
C GLN A 228 -25.37 3.43 -7.70
N GLN A 229 -24.60 2.43 -7.29
CA GLN A 229 -24.00 2.34 -5.96
C GLN A 229 -22.65 3.07 -5.86
N GLN A 230 -22.18 3.69 -6.95
CA GLN A 230 -20.87 4.38 -7.03
C GLN A 230 -19.71 3.48 -6.57
N PHE A 231 -19.74 2.22 -6.98
CA PHE A 231 -18.75 1.22 -6.58
C PHE A 231 -17.77 0.94 -7.72
N ASP A 232 -16.53 1.44 -7.57
CA ASP A 232 -15.37 0.99 -8.35
C ASP A 232 -14.34 0.32 -7.44
N MET A 233 -14.17 -1.00 -7.61
CA MET A 233 -13.19 -1.81 -6.88
C MET A 233 -11.75 -1.32 -7.08
N GLN A 234 -11.37 -0.88 -8.29
CA GLN A 234 -10.02 -0.39 -8.58
C GLN A 234 -9.75 0.90 -7.81
N VAL A 235 -10.64 1.89 -7.89
CA VAL A 235 -10.49 3.17 -7.18
C VAL A 235 -10.50 2.96 -5.67
N LYS A 236 -11.43 2.13 -5.15
CA LYS A 236 -11.47 1.80 -3.72
C LYS A 236 -10.18 1.13 -3.26
N TRP A 237 -9.62 0.22 -4.05
CA TRP A 237 -8.34 -0.43 -3.73
C TRP A 237 -7.15 0.54 -3.79
N GLU A 238 -7.10 1.43 -4.79
CA GLU A 238 -6.05 2.46 -4.89
C GLU A 238 -6.07 3.42 -3.70
N ASN A 239 -7.26 3.84 -3.26
CA ASN A 239 -7.43 4.64 -2.05
C ASN A 239 -6.94 3.89 -0.80
N PHE A 240 -7.30 2.61 -0.66
CA PHE A 240 -6.82 1.77 0.43
C PHE A 240 -5.28 1.63 0.43
N ILE A 241 -4.66 1.40 -0.73
CA ILE A 241 -3.19 1.33 -0.84
C ILE A 241 -2.54 2.68 -0.51
N LYS A 242 -3.17 3.80 -0.87
CA LYS A 242 -2.71 5.13 -0.50
C LYS A 242 -2.71 5.33 1.02
N GLU A 243 -3.76 4.88 1.71
CA GLU A 243 -3.81 4.88 3.18
C GLU A 243 -2.71 3.99 3.78
N LEU A 244 -2.54 2.77 3.26
CA LEU A 244 -1.47 1.87 3.72
C LEU A 244 -0.07 2.45 3.49
N LYS A 245 0.12 3.28 2.46
CA LYS A 245 1.41 3.93 2.18
C LYS A 245 1.83 4.87 3.31
N GLU A 246 0.90 5.57 3.95
CA GLU A 246 1.19 6.47 5.09
C GLU A 246 1.81 5.70 6.26
N ILE A 247 1.45 4.42 6.40
CA ILE A 247 2.00 3.50 7.42
C ILE A 247 3.01 2.49 6.83
N LYS A 248 3.54 2.74 5.64
CA LYS A 248 4.58 1.93 4.95
C LYS A 248 4.18 0.50 4.60
N TYR A 249 2.90 0.26 4.34
CA TYR A 249 2.32 -1.03 3.97
C TYR A 249 1.80 -1.10 2.52
N GLU A 250 2.26 -0.22 1.63
CA GLU A 250 1.84 -0.17 0.22
C GLU A 250 2.23 -1.41 -0.61
N GLY A 251 3.04 -2.33 -0.07
CA GLY A 251 3.46 -3.57 -0.73
C GLY A 251 2.42 -4.69 -0.72
N VAL A 252 1.23 -4.49 -0.13
CA VAL A 252 0.15 -5.49 -0.11
C VAL A 252 -0.41 -5.69 -1.52
N SER A 253 -0.38 -6.93 -2.03
CA SER A 253 -0.88 -7.23 -3.37
C SER A 253 -2.41 -7.34 -3.42
N SER A 254 -3.01 -7.03 -4.58
CA SER A 254 -4.44 -7.21 -4.82
C SER A 254 -4.90 -8.67 -4.74
N SER A 255 -3.97 -9.63 -4.80
CA SER A 255 -4.29 -11.04 -4.58
C SER A 255 -4.76 -11.33 -3.16
N VAL A 256 -4.34 -10.52 -2.18
CA VAL A 256 -4.74 -10.64 -0.77
C VAL A 256 -6.24 -10.38 -0.63
N VAL A 257 -6.74 -9.25 -1.17
CA VAL A 257 -8.16 -8.89 -1.07
C VAL A 257 -9.05 -9.87 -1.84
N LEU A 258 -8.62 -10.32 -3.03
CA LEU A 258 -9.37 -11.31 -3.80
C LEU A 258 -9.44 -12.66 -3.09
N SER A 259 -8.32 -13.10 -2.48
CA SER A 259 -8.29 -14.35 -1.74
C SER A 259 -9.18 -14.27 -0.51
N LEU A 260 -9.14 -13.15 0.22
CA LEU A 260 -9.99 -12.93 1.39
C LEU A 260 -11.48 -12.93 1.01
N LEU A 261 -11.88 -12.18 -0.02
CA LEU A 261 -13.25 -12.17 -0.55
C LEU A 261 -13.71 -13.57 -0.93
N ALA A 262 -12.87 -14.35 -1.61
CA ALA A 262 -13.23 -15.71 -2.00
C ALA A 262 -13.41 -16.64 -0.80
N LEU A 263 -12.57 -16.53 0.23
CA LEU A 263 -12.67 -17.37 1.43
C LEU A 263 -13.86 -16.99 2.32
N LEU A 264 -14.30 -15.72 2.28
CA LEU A 264 -15.48 -15.23 3.01
C LEU A 264 -16.79 -15.54 2.29
N LEU A 265 -16.85 -15.30 0.97
CA LEU A 265 -18.10 -15.29 0.20
C LEU A 265 -18.40 -16.62 -0.50
N SER A 266 -17.37 -17.43 -0.80
CA SER A 266 -17.60 -18.71 -1.48
C SER A 266 -18.05 -19.79 -0.52
N ARG A 267 -19.04 -20.60 -0.95
CA ARG A 267 -19.51 -21.77 -0.18
C ARG A 267 -18.41 -22.82 0.01
N THR A 268 -17.50 -22.95 -0.94
CA THR A 268 -16.41 -23.93 -0.89
C THR A 268 -15.24 -23.47 -0.01
N LYS A 269 -15.21 -22.20 0.40
CA LYS A 269 -14.06 -21.52 1.03
C LYS A 269 -12.75 -21.83 0.29
N GLU A 270 -12.75 -21.67 -1.04
CA GLU A 270 -11.56 -21.78 -1.89
C GLU A 270 -11.24 -20.43 -2.53
N CYS A 271 -9.96 -20.12 -2.77
CA CYS A 271 -9.55 -18.90 -3.47
C CYS A 271 -8.89 -19.15 -4.83
N LYS A 272 -9.26 -20.24 -5.52
CA LYS A 272 -8.82 -20.48 -6.90
C LYS A 272 -9.42 -19.44 -7.85
N ARG A 273 -8.74 -19.15 -8.97
CA ARG A 273 -9.24 -18.26 -10.04
C ARG A 273 -10.70 -18.49 -10.41
N LYS A 274 -11.11 -19.75 -10.63
CA LYS A 274 -12.50 -20.10 -10.99
C LYS A 274 -13.50 -19.64 -9.91
N THR A 275 -13.15 -19.84 -8.64
CA THR A 275 -14.01 -19.46 -7.51
C THR A 275 -14.13 -17.95 -7.40
N ILE A 276 -13.01 -17.23 -7.51
CA ILE A 276 -12.97 -15.75 -7.49
C ILE A 276 -13.87 -15.19 -8.61
N LEU A 277 -13.74 -15.70 -9.84
CA LEU A 277 -14.55 -15.24 -10.98
C LEU A 277 -16.05 -15.54 -10.85
N SER A 278 -16.42 -16.51 -10.01
CA SER A 278 -17.81 -16.91 -9.78
C SER A 278 -18.47 -16.20 -8.60
N LEU A 279 -17.75 -15.32 -7.91
CA LEU A 279 -18.31 -14.54 -6.81
C LEU A 279 -19.41 -13.61 -7.32
N ASP A 280 -20.49 -13.53 -6.56
CA ASP A 280 -21.61 -12.65 -6.85
C ASP A 280 -21.22 -11.18 -6.64
N LYS A 281 -21.64 -10.32 -7.56
CA LYS A 281 -21.32 -8.89 -7.55
C LYS A 281 -21.83 -8.20 -6.29
N GLN A 282 -23.09 -8.41 -5.91
CA GLN A 282 -23.69 -7.67 -4.80
C GLN A 282 -23.06 -8.08 -3.46
N ASN A 283 -22.80 -9.38 -3.27
CA ASN A 283 -22.10 -9.85 -2.06
C ASN A 283 -20.69 -9.23 -1.90
N ILE A 284 -19.98 -8.95 -2.99
CA ILE A 284 -18.69 -8.26 -2.94
C ILE A 284 -18.87 -6.81 -2.51
N ILE A 285 -19.82 -6.09 -3.12
CA ILE A 285 -20.10 -4.68 -2.80
C ILE A 285 -20.47 -4.54 -1.32
N ASP A 286 -21.43 -5.35 -0.84
CA ASP A 286 -21.93 -5.30 0.53
C ASP A 286 -20.85 -5.63 1.57
N SER A 287 -19.89 -6.49 1.22
CA SER A 287 -18.85 -6.94 2.14
C SER A 287 -17.57 -6.10 2.09
N TRP A 288 -17.42 -5.22 1.08
CA TRP A 288 -16.16 -4.56 0.76
C TRP A 288 -15.59 -3.77 1.93
N ASP A 289 -16.40 -2.92 2.56
CA ASP A 289 -15.91 -2.05 3.65
C ASP A 289 -15.50 -2.88 4.87
N GLY A 290 -16.21 -3.97 5.17
CA GLY A 290 -15.82 -4.90 6.24
C GLY A 290 -14.51 -5.65 5.94
N VAL A 291 -14.30 -6.05 4.68
CA VAL A 291 -13.06 -6.70 4.21
C VAL A 291 -11.88 -5.74 4.31
N VAL A 292 -12.05 -4.49 3.89
CA VAL A 292 -11.03 -3.44 4.01
C VAL A 292 -10.72 -3.13 5.47
N SER A 293 -11.73 -3.03 6.33
CA SER A 293 -11.54 -2.84 7.78
C SER A 293 -10.71 -3.98 8.38
N ALA A 294 -11.07 -5.23 8.10
CA ALA A 294 -10.35 -6.38 8.64
C ALA A 294 -8.90 -6.48 8.13
N LEU A 295 -8.63 -6.02 6.90
CA LEU A 295 -7.27 -5.89 6.37
C LEU A 295 -6.47 -4.84 7.14
N LYS A 296 -7.08 -3.69 7.49
CA LYS A 296 -6.44 -2.67 8.34
C LYS A 296 -6.11 -3.24 9.72
N ASP A 297 -7.09 -3.90 10.35
CA ASP A 297 -6.90 -4.52 11.66
C ASP A 297 -5.76 -5.56 11.63
N SER A 298 -5.69 -6.37 10.57
CA SER A 298 -4.60 -7.32 10.38
C SER A 298 -3.24 -6.62 10.20
N VAL A 299 -3.17 -5.53 9.45
CA VAL A 299 -1.93 -4.76 9.26
C VAL A 299 -1.50 -4.13 10.58
N ASP A 300 -2.41 -3.51 11.31
CA ASP A 300 -2.11 -2.88 12.59
C ASP A 300 -1.69 -3.91 13.65
N TYR A 301 -2.31 -5.09 13.66
CA TYR A 301 -1.88 -6.20 14.50
C TYR A 301 -0.44 -6.64 14.20
N PHE A 302 -0.04 -6.70 12.91
CA PHE A 302 1.34 -7.05 12.55
C PHE A 302 2.33 -5.95 12.92
N ARG A 303 1.92 -4.68 12.79
CA ARG A 303 2.75 -3.53 13.14
C ARG A 303 2.99 -3.39 14.64
N THR A 304 1.98 -3.71 15.44
CA THR A 304 2.02 -3.50 16.90
C THR A 304 2.46 -4.76 17.63
N THR A 305 1.77 -5.89 17.43
CA THR A 305 2.04 -7.14 18.15
C THR A 305 3.27 -7.88 17.62
N TYR A 306 3.47 -7.91 16.30
CA TYR A 306 4.68 -8.53 15.72
C TYR A 306 5.78 -7.51 15.42
N ARG A 307 5.52 -6.22 15.68
CA ARG A 307 6.47 -5.13 15.52
C ARG A 307 7.12 -5.10 14.13
N ILE A 308 6.31 -5.37 13.11
CA ILE A 308 6.73 -5.34 11.71
C ILE A 308 6.44 -3.95 11.17
N PRO A 309 7.42 -3.04 11.06
CA PRO A 309 7.13 -1.64 10.77
C PRO A 309 6.75 -1.39 9.30
N VAL A 310 7.11 -2.29 8.38
CA VAL A 310 6.94 -2.07 6.94
C VAL A 310 6.61 -3.35 6.18
N SER A 311 5.83 -3.24 5.10
CA SER A 311 5.39 -4.40 4.30
C SER A 311 6.53 -5.21 3.68
N GLN A 312 7.68 -4.61 3.37
CA GLN A 312 8.82 -5.32 2.79
C GLN A 312 9.38 -6.42 3.72
N LEU A 313 9.19 -6.30 5.04
CA LEU A 313 9.60 -7.29 6.03
C LEU A 313 8.64 -8.47 6.16
N LEU A 314 7.40 -8.36 5.66
CA LEU A 314 6.43 -9.45 5.73
C LEU A 314 6.99 -10.72 5.07
N PRO A 315 7.05 -11.86 5.79
CA PRO A 315 7.49 -13.13 5.22
C PRO A 315 6.70 -13.48 3.95
N TYR A 316 5.39 -13.20 3.98
CA TYR A 316 4.47 -13.22 2.86
C TYR A 316 3.40 -12.14 3.08
N ASP A 317 2.99 -11.42 2.04
CA ASP A 317 1.79 -10.57 2.13
C ASP A 317 0.52 -11.43 2.28
N SER A 318 0.54 -12.65 1.72
CA SER A 318 -0.54 -13.64 1.84
C SER A 318 -0.85 -14.07 3.28
N LEU A 319 0.06 -13.83 4.24
CA LEU A 319 -0.22 -14.02 5.67
C LEU A 319 -1.32 -13.07 6.17
N LEU A 320 -1.53 -11.92 5.53
CA LEU A 320 -2.61 -11.01 5.90
C LEU A 320 -3.99 -11.64 5.63
N VAL A 321 -4.13 -12.58 4.70
CA VAL A 321 -5.42 -13.21 4.38
C VAL A 321 -6.02 -13.96 5.58
N PRO A 322 -5.35 -14.95 6.20
CA PRO A 322 -5.91 -15.67 7.36
C PRO A 322 -6.12 -14.76 8.58
N PHE A 323 -5.28 -13.75 8.79
CA PHE A 323 -5.46 -12.81 9.90
C PHE A 323 -6.62 -11.84 9.65
N SER A 324 -6.77 -11.33 8.43
CA SER A 324 -7.93 -10.53 8.06
C SER A 324 -9.22 -11.36 8.12
N TYR A 325 -9.15 -12.66 7.79
CA TYR A 325 -10.27 -13.57 8.03
C TYR A 325 -10.60 -13.67 9.54
N PHE A 326 -9.60 -13.75 10.41
CA PHE A 326 -9.82 -13.72 11.86
C PHE A 326 -10.51 -12.42 12.29
N PHE A 327 -10.00 -11.25 11.90
CA PHE A 327 -10.55 -9.95 12.31
C PHE A 327 -11.92 -9.64 11.70
N TYR A 328 -12.21 -10.16 10.50
CA TYR A 328 -13.54 -10.07 9.91
C TYR A 328 -14.57 -10.84 10.75
N GLN A 329 -14.19 -12.01 11.28
CA GLN A 329 -15.06 -12.87 12.09
C GLN A 329 -15.10 -12.44 13.57
N ASN A 330 -14.04 -11.82 14.06
CA ASN A 330 -13.88 -11.36 15.44
C ASN A 330 -13.44 -9.89 15.46
N LYS A 331 -14.42 -9.00 15.65
CA LYS A 331 -14.20 -7.55 15.64
C LYS A 331 -13.47 -7.00 16.86
N ASP A 332 -13.30 -7.82 17.91
CA ASP A 332 -12.57 -7.45 19.11
C ASP A 332 -11.09 -7.88 19.03
N LYS A 333 -10.26 -7.34 19.93
CA LYS A 333 -8.87 -7.78 20.08
C LYS A 333 -8.81 -9.29 20.41
N PRO A 334 -7.82 -10.03 19.88
CA PRO A 334 -7.62 -11.42 20.24
C PRO A 334 -7.42 -11.55 21.76
N ASN A 335 -8.08 -12.51 22.39
CA ASN A 335 -7.81 -12.86 23.79
C ASN A 335 -6.44 -13.53 23.94
N ALA A 336 -6.02 -13.81 25.17
CA ALA A 336 -4.69 -14.37 25.46
C ALA A 336 -4.39 -15.68 24.71
N ASP A 337 -5.33 -16.62 24.67
CA ASP A 337 -5.13 -17.90 23.96
C ASP A 337 -5.13 -17.71 22.44
N GLN A 338 -6.04 -16.88 21.92
CA GLN A 338 -6.09 -16.55 20.50
C GLN A 338 -4.78 -15.89 20.03
N ARG A 339 -4.29 -14.90 20.79
CA ARG A 339 -3.02 -14.21 20.54
C ARG A 339 -1.86 -15.21 20.49
N LYS A 340 -1.80 -16.12 21.46
CA LYS A 340 -0.81 -17.19 21.53
C LYS A 340 -0.83 -18.12 20.30
N TYR A 341 -2.01 -18.55 19.85
CA TYR A 341 -2.11 -19.44 18.68
C TYR A 341 -1.92 -18.71 17.35
N LEU A 342 -2.29 -17.43 17.26
CA LEU A 342 -1.98 -16.57 16.12
C LEU A 342 -0.47 -16.36 15.99
N GLU A 343 0.24 -16.17 17.10
CA GLU A 343 1.71 -16.07 17.12
C GLU A 343 2.32 -17.38 16.58
N GLU A 344 1.94 -18.53 17.14
CA GLU A 344 2.42 -19.83 16.67
C GLU A 344 2.15 -20.03 15.17
N PHE A 345 0.95 -19.69 14.71
CA PHE A 345 0.58 -19.76 13.30
C PHE A 345 1.50 -18.88 12.42
N PHE A 346 1.71 -17.62 12.80
CA PHE A 346 2.58 -16.68 12.07
C PHE A 346 3.99 -17.23 11.91
N TRP A 347 4.62 -17.67 13.02
CA TRP A 347 6.00 -18.14 13.01
C TRP A 347 6.17 -19.46 12.26
N ARG A 348 5.26 -20.42 12.44
CA ARG A 348 5.30 -21.69 11.71
C ARG A 348 5.21 -21.46 10.20
N VAL A 349 4.27 -20.63 9.73
CA VAL A 349 4.09 -20.32 8.30
C VAL A 349 5.32 -19.62 7.73
N SER A 350 5.88 -18.67 8.48
CA SER A 350 7.05 -17.89 8.07
C SER A 350 8.32 -18.75 7.94
N LEU A 351 8.46 -19.77 8.80
CA LEU A 351 9.63 -20.65 8.85
C LEU A 351 9.49 -21.94 8.01
N SER A 352 8.35 -22.18 7.35
CA SER A 352 8.06 -23.46 6.66
C SER A 352 7.89 -23.36 5.14
N SER A 353 8.36 -22.27 4.50
CA SER A 353 8.13 -21.98 3.07
C SER A 353 6.66 -22.12 2.63
N ARG A 354 5.71 -21.92 3.55
CA ARG A 354 4.31 -22.34 3.37
C ARG A 354 3.72 -21.71 2.12
N TYR A 355 3.83 -20.41 1.92
CA TYR A 355 3.22 -19.72 0.76
C TYR A 355 4.17 -19.51 -0.42
N SER A 356 5.30 -20.23 -0.47
CA SER A 356 6.20 -20.19 -1.64
C SER A 356 5.63 -20.91 -2.87
N SER A 357 4.60 -21.74 -2.69
CA SER A 357 3.96 -22.51 -3.77
C SER A 357 2.53 -22.89 -3.39
N SER A 358 1.65 -23.07 -4.38
CA SER A 358 0.26 -23.52 -4.17
C SER A 358 -0.51 -22.70 -3.12
N THR A 359 -0.23 -21.39 -3.05
CA THR A 359 -0.72 -20.48 -2.01
C THR A 359 -2.21 -20.56 -1.81
N GLU A 360 -3.00 -20.57 -2.89
CA GLU A 360 -4.47 -20.62 -2.84
C GLU A 360 -5.00 -21.84 -2.07
N SER A 361 -4.43 -23.02 -2.35
CA SER A 361 -4.85 -24.26 -1.66
C SER A 361 -4.45 -24.26 -0.19
N LYS A 362 -3.31 -23.64 0.13
CA LYS A 362 -2.78 -23.55 1.50
C LYS A 362 -3.58 -22.54 2.33
N LEU A 363 -3.95 -21.40 1.75
CA LEU A 363 -4.85 -20.43 2.38
C LEU A 363 -6.21 -21.06 2.75
N ALA A 364 -6.79 -21.85 1.85
CA ALA A 364 -8.05 -22.58 2.11
C ALA A 364 -7.92 -23.62 3.25
N GLN A 365 -6.74 -24.21 3.45
CA GLN A 365 -6.46 -25.06 4.61
C GLN A 365 -6.28 -24.22 5.88
N ASP A 366 -5.57 -23.10 5.76
CA ASP A 366 -5.13 -22.31 6.90
C ASP A 366 -6.29 -21.52 7.53
N ILE A 367 -7.32 -21.11 6.77
CA ILE A 367 -8.55 -20.56 7.37
C ILE A 367 -9.28 -21.57 8.28
N LYS A 368 -9.11 -22.89 8.08
CA LYS A 368 -9.66 -23.90 8.99
C LYS A 368 -8.89 -23.93 10.32
N ARG A 369 -7.60 -23.57 10.29
CA ARG A 369 -6.80 -23.35 11.50
C ARG A 369 -7.27 -22.09 12.20
N ILE A 370 -7.51 -21.01 11.46
CA ILE A 370 -8.09 -19.78 12.01
C ILE A 370 -9.48 -20.03 12.64
N ASP A 371 -10.33 -20.85 12.02
CA ASP A 371 -11.62 -21.28 12.59
C ASP A 371 -11.46 -22.01 13.94
N GLN A 372 -10.33 -22.72 14.17
CA GLN A 372 -10.01 -23.34 15.47
C GLN A 372 -9.52 -22.30 16.47
N ILE A 373 -8.63 -21.39 16.04
CA ILE A 373 -8.14 -20.29 16.87
C ILE A 373 -9.30 -19.41 17.35
N LEU A 374 -10.24 -19.07 16.47
CA LEU A 374 -11.45 -18.30 16.82
C LEU A 374 -12.22 -18.97 17.97
N LYS A 375 -12.23 -20.30 18.03
CA LYS A 375 -12.87 -21.11 19.09
C LYS A 375 -11.98 -21.30 20.34
N GLY A 376 -10.82 -20.67 20.41
CA GLY A 376 -9.84 -20.85 21.49
C GLY A 376 -9.16 -22.21 21.46
N GLN A 377 -9.07 -22.86 20.28
CA GLN A 377 -8.47 -24.18 20.12
C GLN A 377 -7.14 -24.08 19.37
N ARG A 378 -6.10 -24.72 19.92
CA ARG A 378 -4.79 -24.81 19.26
C ARG A 378 -4.88 -25.64 17.97
N PRO A 379 -4.46 -25.11 16.82
CA PRO A 379 -4.48 -25.89 15.58
C PRO A 379 -3.48 -27.04 15.52
N ASP A 380 -3.76 -28.00 14.62
CA ASP A 380 -2.77 -29.00 14.22
C ASP A 380 -1.85 -28.46 13.11
N TYR A 381 -0.55 -28.73 13.28
CA TYR A 381 0.55 -28.28 12.44
C TYR A 381 1.43 -29.43 11.93
N ASN A 382 1.02 -30.68 12.08
CA ASN A 382 1.80 -31.85 11.65
C ASN A 382 2.21 -31.82 10.15
N ASP A 383 1.43 -31.16 9.31
CA ASP A 383 1.70 -30.96 7.88
C ASP A 383 2.63 -29.76 7.58
N ILE A 384 2.88 -28.89 8.56
CA ILE A 384 3.76 -27.73 8.42
C ILE A 384 5.16 -28.08 8.94
N LYS A 385 6.05 -28.42 8.00
CA LYS A 385 7.46 -28.70 8.29
C LYS A 385 8.24 -27.39 8.46
N VAL A 386 8.51 -27.03 9.71
CA VAL A 386 9.33 -25.87 10.08
C VAL A 386 10.81 -26.23 9.90
N ASN A 387 11.58 -25.41 9.19
CA ASN A 387 13.01 -25.64 8.96
C ASN A 387 13.87 -25.10 10.13
N LEU A 388 13.62 -25.53 11.36
CA LEU A 388 14.29 -25.01 12.57
C LEU A 388 14.78 -26.17 13.46
N ASP A 389 15.58 -27.07 12.88
CA ASP A 389 16.03 -28.27 13.58
C ASP A 389 17.19 -27.99 14.55
N SER A 390 18.13 -27.11 14.18
CA SER A 390 19.29 -26.75 15.00
C SER A 390 19.81 -25.33 14.71
N PRO A 391 20.63 -24.72 15.58
CA PRO A 391 21.29 -23.46 15.29
C PRO A 391 22.09 -23.49 13.98
N GLN A 392 22.67 -24.64 13.62
CA GLN A 392 23.45 -24.80 12.40
C GLN A 392 22.62 -24.55 11.12
N SER A 393 21.33 -24.91 11.11
CA SER A 393 20.48 -24.66 9.94
C SER A 393 20.30 -23.15 9.66
N LEU A 394 20.35 -22.32 10.69
CA LEU A 394 20.34 -20.87 10.53
C LEU A 394 21.67 -20.37 9.97
N ILE A 395 22.80 -20.89 10.46
CA ILE A 395 24.14 -20.52 9.99
C ILE A 395 24.29 -20.81 8.50
N ASP A 396 23.84 -21.97 8.06
CA ASP A 396 23.95 -22.43 6.67
C ASP A 396 23.01 -21.68 5.72
N THR A 397 22.00 -20.97 6.25
CA THR A 397 21.04 -20.23 5.44
C THR A 397 21.64 -18.94 4.88
N ASN A 398 21.70 -18.86 3.54
CA ASN A 398 22.11 -17.66 2.82
C ASN A 398 21.06 -16.55 2.95
N PHE A 399 21.51 -15.35 3.32
CA PHE A 399 20.66 -14.18 3.36
C PHE A 399 20.14 -13.80 1.97
N SER A 400 18.81 -13.65 1.90
CA SER A 400 18.09 -13.07 0.78
C SER A 400 16.89 -12.28 1.30
N ALA A 401 16.78 -11.02 0.89
CA ALA A 401 15.71 -10.12 1.32
C ALA A 401 14.29 -10.58 0.89
N GLY A 402 14.19 -11.46 -0.11
CA GLY A 402 12.91 -11.99 -0.60
C GLY A 402 12.53 -13.36 -0.03
N ASN A 403 13.44 -14.03 0.69
CA ASN A 403 13.19 -15.36 1.23
C ASN A 403 12.41 -15.27 2.55
N SER A 404 11.29 -15.99 2.66
CA SER A 404 10.40 -15.93 3.84
C SER A 404 11.07 -16.35 5.14
N TYR A 405 11.95 -17.36 5.10
CA TYR A 405 12.70 -17.82 6.27
C TYR A 405 13.69 -16.74 6.74
N CYS A 406 14.41 -16.10 5.81
CA CYS A 406 15.25 -14.94 6.13
C CYS A 406 14.39 -13.80 6.71
N LYS A 407 13.22 -13.53 6.12
CA LYS A 407 12.30 -12.52 6.64
C LYS A 407 11.76 -12.85 8.02
N ALA A 408 11.56 -14.12 8.38
CA ALA A 408 11.22 -14.52 9.74
C ALA A 408 12.32 -14.09 10.74
N VAL A 409 13.59 -14.37 10.43
CA VAL A 409 14.73 -13.90 11.24
C VAL A 409 14.76 -12.36 11.31
N LEU A 410 14.52 -11.68 10.18
CA LEU A 410 14.46 -10.21 10.16
C LEU A 410 13.29 -9.64 10.96
N CYS A 411 12.11 -10.27 10.93
CA CYS A 411 10.97 -9.90 11.77
C CYS A 411 11.34 -10.04 13.25
N LEU A 412 12.07 -11.11 13.61
CA LEU A 412 12.54 -11.26 14.99
C LEU A 412 13.51 -10.13 15.36
N LEU A 413 14.48 -9.82 14.51
CA LEU A 413 15.41 -8.71 14.76
C LEU A 413 14.69 -7.36 14.83
N ALA A 414 13.67 -7.13 13.98
CA ALA A 414 12.85 -5.93 14.04
C ALA A 414 12.03 -5.86 15.34
N TYR A 415 11.55 -7.01 15.83
CA TYR A 415 10.83 -7.11 17.10
C TYR A 415 11.68 -6.69 18.30
N GLN A 416 13.00 -6.91 18.24
CA GLN A 416 13.96 -6.44 19.25
C GLN A 416 14.22 -4.92 19.20
N GLU A 417 13.59 -4.19 18.26
CA GLU A 417 13.72 -2.74 18.06
C GLU A 417 15.20 -2.32 17.93
N PRO A 418 15.83 -2.64 16.79
CA PRO A 418 17.28 -2.52 16.63
C PRO A 418 17.74 -1.08 16.84
N LYS A 419 18.83 -0.94 17.59
CA LYS A 419 19.45 0.36 17.94
C LYS A 419 20.77 0.56 17.21
N ASP A 420 21.05 1.81 16.87
CA ASP A 420 22.26 2.21 16.18
C ASP A 420 23.47 2.08 17.12
N PHE A 421 24.58 1.52 16.62
CA PHE A 421 25.75 1.24 17.44
C PHE A 421 26.45 2.51 17.93
N GLN A 422 26.29 3.63 17.21
CA GLN A 422 26.97 4.89 17.54
C GLN A 422 26.30 5.66 18.69
N ASP A 423 24.98 5.57 18.85
CA ASP A 423 24.27 6.43 19.81
C ASP A 423 23.09 5.75 20.54
N ASN A 424 22.84 4.46 20.27
CA ASN A 424 21.66 3.72 20.72
C ASN A 424 20.32 4.28 20.21
N GLY A 425 20.33 5.16 19.20
CA GLY A 425 19.14 5.68 18.54
C GLY A 425 18.39 4.57 17.81
N LYS A 426 17.06 4.69 17.69
CA LYS A 426 16.23 3.71 16.99
C LYS A 426 16.60 3.64 15.50
N VAL A 427 16.85 2.44 14.99
CA VAL A 427 17.10 2.25 13.55
C VAL A 427 15.78 2.33 12.80
N ILE A 428 15.62 3.39 12.00
CA ILE A 428 14.41 3.58 11.20
C ILE A 428 14.39 2.58 10.04
N LEU A 429 13.36 1.74 10.02
CA LEU A 429 13.10 0.77 8.96
C LEU A 429 12.12 1.37 7.93
N ASP A 430 12.44 1.22 6.65
CA ASP A 430 11.68 1.79 5.54
C ASP A 430 11.69 0.85 4.32
N ASN A 431 10.58 0.77 3.59
CA ASN A 431 10.50 -0.06 2.38
C ASN A 431 11.59 0.29 1.37
N SER A 432 11.91 1.57 1.19
CA SER A 432 12.96 2.02 0.27
C SER A 432 14.36 1.52 0.64
N TRP A 433 14.57 1.17 1.91
CA TRP A 433 15.85 0.72 2.46
C TRP A 433 15.91 -0.78 2.71
N LEU A 434 14.90 -1.55 2.30
CA LEU A 434 14.84 -3.00 2.51
C LEU A 434 14.56 -3.82 1.23
N LYS A 435 14.57 -3.21 0.04
CA LYS A 435 14.18 -3.86 -1.23
C LYS A 435 15.15 -4.94 -1.72
N VAL A 436 16.46 -4.79 -1.48
CA VAL A 436 17.50 -5.67 -2.01
C VAL A 436 18.47 -6.04 -0.89
N ALA A 437 19.13 -7.20 -0.98
CA ALA A 437 20.07 -7.67 0.04
C ALA A 437 21.26 -6.71 0.30
N ASN A 438 21.60 -5.84 -0.66
CA ASN A 438 22.62 -4.78 -0.52
C ASN A 438 22.03 -3.42 -0.12
N SER A 439 20.81 -3.40 0.39
CA SER A 439 20.12 -2.18 0.73
C SER A 439 20.68 -1.54 2.01
N LYS A 440 20.46 -0.24 2.15
CA LYS A 440 21.10 0.65 3.13
C LYS A 440 21.01 0.17 4.59
N ASN A 441 19.95 -0.55 4.96
CA ASN A 441 19.73 -0.99 6.34
C ASN A 441 20.22 -2.40 6.64
N TYR A 442 20.49 -3.24 5.63
CA TYR A 442 21.04 -4.58 5.87
C TYR A 442 22.56 -4.52 5.85
N HIS A 443 23.20 -4.93 6.93
CA HIS A 443 24.65 -4.97 6.99
C HIS A 443 25.16 -6.28 7.59
N HIS A 444 26.21 -6.84 6.98
CA HIS A 444 26.93 -7.98 7.50
C HIS A 444 27.81 -7.53 8.67
N PHE A 445 27.51 -7.95 9.89
CA PHE A 445 28.27 -7.56 11.09
C PHE A 445 29.77 -7.84 10.89
N PHE A 446 30.13 -9.04 10.45
CA PHE A 446 31.43 -9.26 9.81
C PHE A 446 31.32 -8.93 8.31
N PRO A 447 31.93 -7.83 7.82
CA PRO A 447 31.73 -7.42 6.43
C PRO A 447 32.19 -8.50 5.46
N LYS A 448 31.41 -8.78 4.41
CA LYS A 448 31.80 -9.76 3.39
C LYS A 448 33.17 -9.49 2.77
N ALA A 449 33.48 -8.21 2.55
CA ALA A 449 34.78 -7.79 2.04
C ALA A 449 35.93 -8.13 3.01
N TYR A 450 35.68 -8.05 4.31
CA TYR A 450 36.62 -8.47 5.34
C TYR A 450 36.80 -9.99 5.37
N LEU A 451 35.72 -10.76 5.26
CA LEU A 451 35.77 -12.23 5.30
C LEU A 451 36.39 -12.88 4.06
N LYS A 452 36.44 -12.16 2.93
CA LYS A 452 36.95 -12.67 1.66
C LYS A 452 38.38 -13.20 1.82
N ASN A 453 38.60 -14.46 1.44
CA ASN A 453 39.86 -15.20 1.56
C ASN A 453 40.39 -15.41 2.99
N ARG A 454 39.59 -15.10 4.04
CA ARG A 454 39.97 -15.30 5.45
C ARG A 454 39.26 -16.47 6.12
N THR A 455 38.15 -16.94 5.55
CA THR A 455 37.40 -18.08 6.06
C THR A 455 36.76 -18.88 4.92
N VAL A 456 36.52 -20.17 5.17
CA VAL A 456 35.70 -21.04 4.31
C VAL A 456 34.22 -20.98 4.68
N LEU A 457 33.89 -20.35 5.81
CA LEU A 457 32.53 -20.24 6.32
C LEU A 457 31.69 -19.27 5.46
N ASN A 458 30.37 -19.46 5.51
CA ASN A 458 29.43 -18.66 4.74
C ASN A 458 29.41 -17.20 5.19
N GLY A 459 30.09 -16.32 4.47
CA GLY A 459 30.07 -14.87 4.74
C GLY A 459 28.72 -14.19 4.47
N ASN A 460 27.78 -14.85 3.78
CA ASN A 460 26.42 -14.38 3.55
C ASN A 460 25.38 -15.06 4.44
N SER A 461 25.78 -15.66 5.56
CA SER A 461 24.82 -16.23 6.51
C SER A 461 23.79 -15.18 6.97
N VAL A 462 22.52 -15.57 7.11
CA VAL A 462 21.47 -14.71 7.70
C VAL A 462 21.81 -14.30 9.13
N ILE A 463 22.55 -15.15 9.86
CA ILE A 463 23.03 -14.87 11.22
C ILE A 463 24.07 -13.75 11.24
N ASN A 464 24.69 -13.42 10.10
CA ASN A 464 25.60 -12.29 10.01
C ASN A 464 24.89 -10.96 9.75
N ILE A 465 23.56 -10.92 9.60
CA ILE A 465 22.83 -9.70 9.24
C ILE A 465 22.43 -8.88 10.48
N THR A 466 22.61 -7.57 10.41
CA THR A 466 22.20 -6.57 11.40
C THR A 466 21.47 -5.42 10.72
N PHE A 467 20.65 -4.69 11.49
CA PHE A 467 19.99 -3.47 11.04
C PHE A 467 20.82 -2.27 11.50
N VAL A 468 21.31 -1.47 10.55
CA VAL A 468 22.10 -0.28 10.87
C VAL A 468 21.62 0.91 10.04
N SER A 469 21.90 2.13 10.47
CA SER A 469 21.61 3.31 9.67
C SER A 469 22.49 3.37 8.40
N ASP A 470 21.99 4.05 7.35
CA ASP A 470 22.76 4.27 6.09
C ASP A 470 24.10 4.97 6.36
N HIS A 471 24.15 5.82 7.39
CA HIS A 471 25.37 6.52 7.81
C HIS A 471 26.43 5.52 8.30
N LEU A 472 26.07 4.65 9.25
CA LEU A 472 26.98 3.64 9.80
C LEU A 472 27.46 2.68 8.73
N ASN A 473 26.53 2.16 7.92
CA ASN A 473 26.80 1.21 6.86
C ASN A 473 27.89 1.73 5.89
N LYS A 474 27.70 2.95 5.36
CA LYS A 474 28.58 3.48 4.30
C LYS A 474 29.84 4.17 4.80
N ARG A 475 29.82 4.76 6.00
CA ARG A 475 30.88 5.71 6.41
C ARG A 475 31.72 5.22 7.58
N LYS A 476 31.17 4.41 8.50
CA LYS A 476 31.89 4.01 9.72
C LYS A 476 32.39 2.57 9.69
N ILE A 477 31.54 1.62 9.28
CA ILE A 477 31.88 0.18 9.29
C ILE A 477 32.73 -0.18 8.07
N GLY A 478 32.20 -0.01 6.85
CA GLY A 478 32.90 -0.32 5.61
C GLY A 478 33.42 -1.77 5.55
N ALA A 479 34.69 -1.95 5.16
CA ALA A 479 35.35 -3.26 5.09
C ALA A 479 36.24 -3.58 6.31
N LYS A 480 36.10 -2.84 7.41
CA LYS A 480 36.90 -3.00 8.63
C LYS A 480 36.56 -4.30 9.37
N ALA A 481 37.49 -4.77 10.19
CA ALA A 481 37.25 -5.88 11.11
C ALA A 481 36.30 -5.46 12.25
N PRO A 482 35.41 -6.33 12.76
CA PRO A 482 34.57 -6.05 13.93
C PRO A 482 35.32 -5.48 15.13
N SER A 483 36.46 -6.04 15.50
CA SER A 483 37.25 -5.52 16.63
C SER A 483 37.69 -4.06 16.42
N GLN A 484 37.91 -3.63 15.17
CA GLN A 484 38.38 -2.29 14.85
C GLN A 484 37.24 -1.27 14.93
N TYR A 485 36.14 -1.52 14.21
CA TYR A 485 35.06 -0.55 14.17
C TYR A 485 34.19 -0.59 15.45
N MET A 486 34.21 -1.69 16.22
CA MET A 486 33.62 -1.70 17.57
C MET A 486 34.40 -0.87 18.56
N ALA A 487 35.74 -0.86 18.51
CA ALA A 487 36.53 0.02 19.36
C ALA A 487 36.16 1.50 19.12
N ASP A 488 36.05 1.90 17.84
CA ASP A 488 35.58 3.24 17.46
C ASP A 488 34.21 3.57 18.10
N PHE A 489 33.27 2.62 18.11
CA PHE A 489 31.94 2.84 18.72
C PHE A 489 31.93 2.76 20.25
N GLN A 490 32.79 1.96 20.88
CA GLN A 490 32.92 1.92 22.34
C GLN A 490 33.41 3.27 22.89
N ASP A 491 34.28 3.96 22.15
CA ASP A 491 34.75 5.31 22.49
C ASP A 491 33.64 6.37 22.36
N GLU A 492 32.78 6.24 21.34
CA GLU A 492 31.68 7.17 21.08
C GLU A 492 30.43 6.88 21.92
N ASN A 493 30.20 5.61 22.27
CA ASN A 493 29.00 5.11 22.94
C ASN A 493 29.37 4.18 24.11
N SER A 494 29.44 4.77 25.30
CA SER A 494 29.67 4.03 26.56
C SER A 494 28.63 2.94 26.88
N GLN A 495 27.51 2.89 26.13
CA GLN A 495 26.43 1.93 26.29
C GLN A 495 26.23 1.06 25.03
N VAL A 496 27.24 0.94 24.15
CA VAL A 496 27.12 0.20 22.87
C VAL A 496 26.65 -1.25 23.03
N ASN A 497 26.93 -1.90 24.17
CA ASN A 497 26.43 -3.25 24.40
C ASN A 497 24.88 -3.31 24.43
N LYS A 498 24.19 -2.23 24.82
CA LYS A 498 22.72 -2.14 24.69
C LYS A 498 22.28 -2.18 23.23
N ALA A 499 23.00 -1.50 22.34
CA ALA A 499 22.70 -1.56 20.91
C ALA A 499 23.01 -2.93 20.31
N LEU A 500 24.08 -3.59 20.75
CA LEU A 500 24.38 -4.97 20.32
C LEU A 500 23.33 -5.97 20.82
N GLN A 501 22.86 -5.84 22.06
CA GLN A 501 21.83 -6.70 22.62
C GLN A 501 20.50 -6.59 21.86
N SER A 502 20.13 -5.40 21.35
CA SER A 502 18.98 -5.23 20.43
C SER A 502 19.12 -6.00 19.10
N HIS A 503 20.32 -6.51 18.80
CA HIS A 503 20.62 -7.35 17.64
C HIS A 503 20.86 -8.82 18.00
N LEU A 504 20.62 -9.21 19.25
CA LEU A 504 20.97 -10.52 19.82
C LEU A 504 22.48 -10.78 19.73
N ILE A 505 23.29 -9.76 20.01
CA ILE A 505 24.75 -9.79 20.06
C ILE A 505 25.20 -9.31 21.44
N ASP A 506 26.22 -9.94 22.00
CA ASP A 506 26.94 -9.40 23.17
C ASP A 506 28.40 -9.15 22.81
N LEU A 507 29.05 -8.18 23.45
CA LEU A 507 30.50 -8.00 23.34
C LEU A 507 31.24 -9.22 23.89
N ASP A 508 30.76 -9.74 25.03
CA ASP A 508 31.40 -10.81 25.75
C ASP A 508 31.00 -12.17 25.18
N GLY A 509 31.99 -13.00 24.81
CA GLY A 509 31.78 -14.39 24.38
C GLY A 509 31.35 -14.59 22.93
N PHE A 510 31.24 -13.53 22.12
CA PHE A 510 30.86 -13.61 20.70
C PHE A 510 32.06 -13.56 19.73
N GLY A 511 33.30 -13.58 20.23
CA GLY A 511 34.49 -13.56 19.38
C GLY A 511 34.72 -12.24 18.64
N ILE A 512 34.12 -11.13 19.09
CA ILE A 512 34.21 -9.82 18.42
C ILE A 512 35.62 -9.24 18.55
N GLU A 513 36.20 -9.26 19.75
CA GLU A 513 37.55 -8.73 20.01
C GLU A 513 38.64 -9.50 19.26
N SER A 514 38.48 -10.83 19.15
CA SER A 514 39.40 -11.71 18.43
C SER A 514 39.11 -11.82 16.92
N ASN A 515 38.03 -11.19 16.43
CA ASN A 515 37.49 -11.36 15.08
C ASN A 515 37.22 -12.83 14.70
N ASP A 516 36.82 -13.66 15.66
CA ASP A 516 36.46 -15.05 15.44
C ASP A 516 35.03 -15.16 14.90
N TYR A 517 34.93 -15.30 13.58
CA TYR A 517 33.66 -15.38 12.88
C TYR A 517 32.86 -16.66 13.20
N ASP A 518 33.52 -17.79 13.49
CA ASP A 518 32.81 -19.03 13.82
C ASP A 518 32.14 -18.91 15.19
N THR A 519 32.90 -18.46 16.19
CA THR A 519 32.37 -18.17 17.53
C THR A 519 31.20 -17.19 17.48
N PHE A 520 31.31 -16.12 16.67
CA PHE A 520 30.22 -15.17 16.46
C PHE A 520 28.96 -15.85 15.89
N LEU A 521 29.10 -16.64 14.82
CA LEU A 521 27.98 -17.33 14.19
C LEU A 521 27.30 -18.31 15.16
N GLN A 522 28.07 -19.12 15.87
CA GLN A 522 27.54 -20.12 16.80
C GLN A 522 26.81 -19.49 17.99
N ALA A 523 27.42 -18.47 18.62
CA ALA A 523 26.81 -17.78 19.76
C ALA A 523 25.50 -17.09 19.37
N ARG A 524 25.50 -16.36 18.25
CA ARG A 524 24.33 -15.61 17.78
C ARG A 524 23.23 -16.53 17.25
N ALA A 525 23.58 -17.59 16.51
CA ALA A 525 22.61 -18.55 16.01
C ALA A 525 21.88 -19.26 17.14
N LYS A 526 22.57 -19.55 18.25
CA LYS A 526 21.94 -20.15 19.44
C LYS A 526 20.85 -19.25 20.02
N LEU A 527 21.13 -17.96 20.22
CA LEU A 527 20.13 -17.02 20.76
C LEU A 527 18.93 -16.87 19.82
N ILE A 528 19.16 -16.66 18.53
CA ILE A 528 18.09 -16.54 17.53
C ILE A 528 17.26 -17.83 17.46
N TYR A 529 17.91 -19.00 17.53
CA TYR A 529 17.24 -20.29 17.54
C TYR A 529 16.31 -20.46 18.74
N GLU A 530 16.80 -20.18 19.94
CA GLU A 530 16.02 -20.31 21.19
C GLU A 530 14.79 -19.39 21.17
N GLU A 531 14.98 -18.16 20.70
CA GLU A 531 13.90 -17.16 20.59
C GLU A 531 12.84 -17.57 19.57
N LEU A 532 13.23 -17.95 18.34
CA LEU A 532 12.29 -18.45 17.32
C LEU A 532 11.56 -19.71 17.80
N ARG A 533 12.28 -20.63 18.46
CA ARG A 533 11.71 -21.87 18.95
C ARG A 533 10.68 -21.63 20.05
N SER A 534 10.92 -20.68 20.96
CA SER A 534 10.00 -20.35 22.05
C SER A 534 8.61 -19.90 21.54
N ARG A 535 8.56 -19.21 20.40
CA ARG A 535 7.33 -18.71 19.76
C ARG A 535 6.52 -19.82 19.08
N ILE A 536 7.18 -20.88 18.65
CA ILE A 536 6.55 -22.06 18.03
C ILE A 536 6.15 -23.10 19.08
N ASP A 537 6.96 -23.24 20.13
CA ASP A 537 6.75 -24.16 21.25
C ASP A 537 5.87 -23.54 22.35
N LEU A 538 5.32 -22.34 22.11
CA LEU A 538 4.33 -21.72 22.98
C LEU A 538 4.85 -21.43 24.41
N SER A 539 6.16 -21.26 24.54
CA SER A 539 6.89 -20.97 25.77
C SER A 539 7.44 -19.54 25.84
N HIS A 540 7.33 -18.79 24.74
CA HIS A 540 7.64 -17.36 24.68
C HIS A 540 6.83 -16.60 25.75
N LYS A 541 7.51 -15.71 26.48
CA LYS A 541 6.90 -14.84 27.48
C LYS A 541 6.98 -13.41 27.01
N GLU A 542 5.83 -12.78 26.91
CA GLU A 542 5.76 -11.38 26.57
C GLU A 542 6.44 -10.51 27.64
N PRO A 543 7.10 -9.42 27.22
CA PRO A 543 7.63 -8.41 28.13
C PRO A 543 6.57 -7.89 29.12
N VAL A 544 7.02 -7.52 30.32
CA VAL A 544 6.17 -7.03 31.43
C VAL A 544 5.35 -5.77 31.05
N ASN A 545 5.72 -5.06 29.98
CA ASN A 545 5.05 -3.86 29.49
C ASN A 545 4.59 -3.95 28.01
N GLU A 546 4.32 -5.16 27.50
CA GLU A 546 3.97 -5.37 26.08
C GLU A 546 2.77 -4.51 25.64
N GLU A 547 1.69 -4.45 26.42
CA GLU A 547 0.51 -3.61 26.11
C GLU A 547 0.89 -2.13 25.95
N VAL A 548 1.77 -1.63 26.80
CA VAL A 548 2.23 -0.23 26.76
C VAL A 548 3.03 0.03 25.50
N GLN A 549 3.93 -0.89 25.16
CA GLN A 549 4.78 -0.78 23.98
C GLN A 549 3.96 -0.88 22.69
N GLU A 550 2.99 -1.79 22.62
CA GLU A 550 2.05 -1.89 21.50
C GLU A 550 1.25 -0.60 21.29
N LEU A 551 0.75 0.01 22.36
CA LEU A 551 0.02 1.29 22.29
C LEU A 551 0.93 2.42 21.81
N ILE A 552 2.18 2.47 22.26
CA ILE A 552 3.12 3.49 21.80
C ILE A 552 3.46 3.29 20.32
N LEU A 553 3.71 2.04 19.90
CA LEU A 553 4.01 1.69 18.51
C LEU A 553 2.84 1.96 17.55
N ALA A 554 1.60 1.77 18.02
CA ALA A 554 0.40 2.11 17.26
C ALA A 554 0.36 3.60 16.86
N GLY A 555 0.97 4.45 17.68
CA GLY A 555 1.01 5.90 17.48
C GLY A 555 -0.17 6.62 18.11
N GLU A 556 -0.21 7.94 17.94
CA GLU A 556 -1.33 8.76 18.41
C GLU A 556 -2.61 8.44 17.61
N SER A 557 -3.74 8.40 18.33
CA SER A 557 -5.05 8.10 17.78
C SER A 557 -6.14 8.87 18.55
N ASP A 558 -7.39 8.59 18.26
CA ASP A 558 -8.53 9.03 19.07
C ASP A 558 -8.47 8.55 20.53
N THR A 559 -7.72 7.49 20.81
CA THR A 559 -7.62 6.78 22.10
C THR A 559 -6.21 6.75 22.68
N VAL A 560 -5.21 7.32 22.00
CA VAL A 560 -3.80 7.40 22.45
C VAL A 560 -3.24 8.80 22.16
N GLU A 561 -2.56 9.41 23.14
CA GLU A 561 -1.87 10.70 23.00
C GLU A 561 -0.49 10.63 23.66
N PHE A 562 0.51 11.27 23.05
CA PHE A 562 1.86 11.42 23.59
C PHE A 562 2.14 12.86 24.00
N LYS A 563 2.91 13.01 25.09
CA LYS A 563 3.44 14.29 25.55
C LYS A 563 4.88 14.11 25.99
N SER A 564 5.77 14.91 25.40
CA SER A 564 7.20 14.85 25.68
C SER A 564 7.52 15.04 27.17
N THR A 565 6.81 15.94 27.84
CA THR A 565 7.01 16.29 29.25
C THR A 565 5.70 16.69 29.92
N LEU A 566 5.67 16.67 31.25
CA LEU A 566 4.57 17.18 32.08
C LEU A 566 4.59 18.71 32.17
N ARG A 567 5.78 19.29 32.41
CA ARG A 567 5.96 20.71 32.72
C ARG A 567 7.30 21.30 32.27
N TYR A 568 8.29 20.48 31.95
CA TYR A 568 9.60 20.95 31.53
C TYR A 568 9.65 21.24 30.02
N ASP A 569 9.96 22.47 29.64
CA ASP A 569 10.04 22.85 28.23
C ASP A 569 11.44 22.53 27.68
N LEU A 570 11.53 21.50 26.83
CA LEU A 570 12.80 20.97 26.32
C LEU A 570 13.61 21.99 25.47
N ARG A 571 12.96 23.01 24.93
CA ARG A 571 13.61 24.04 24.11
C ARG A 571 14.22 25.13 24.97
N THR A 572 13.46 25.62 25.96
CA THR A 572 13.90 26.70 26.85
C THR A 572 14.66 26.20 28.07
N LYS A 573 14.53 24.90 28.39
CA LYS A 573 15.10 24.24 29.58
C LYS A 573 14.58 24.82 30.91
N GLU A 574 13.32 25.24 30.92
CA GLU A 574 12.67 25.85 32.09
C GLU A 574 11.28 25.24 32.35
N VAL A 575 10.75 25.46 33.56
CA VAL A 575 9.39 25.04 33.92
C VAL A 575 8.37 25.91 33.21
N ASN A 576 7.50 25.28 32.44
CA ASN A 576 6.41 25.91 31.70
C ASN A 576 5.05 25.38 32.19
N LYS A 577 4.38 26.16 33.06
CA LYS A 577 3.06 25.81 33.61
C LYS A 577 1.95 25.63 32.56
N LYS A 578 2.13 26.14 31.34
CA LYS A 578 1.15 25.92 30.25
C LYS A 578 1.13 24.46 29.81
N LEU A 579 2.24 23.75 29.91
CA LEU A 579 2.30 22.31 29.59
C LEU A 579 1.44 21.49 30.57
N GLU A 580 1.42 21.88 31.84
CA GLU A 580 0.54 21.24 32.83
C GLU A 580 -0.95 21.38 32.45
N TYR A 581 -1.35 22.54 31.90
CA TYR A 581 -2.71 22.74 31.40
C TYR A 581 -3.02 21.86 30.18
N VAL A 582 -2.04 21.65 29.28
CA VAL A 582 -2.21 20.74 28.14
C VAL A 582 -2.53 19.32 28.61
N ILE A 583 -1.89 18.85 29.68
CA ILE A 583 -2.23 17.54 30.30
C ILE A 583 -3.68 17.54 30.80
N GLY A 584 -4.10 18.57 31.53
CA GLY A 584 -5.48 18.72 32.01
C GLY A 584 -6.51 18.70 30.88
N LYS A 585 -6.27 19.50 29.84
CA LYS A 585 -7.07 19.57 28.60
C LYS A 585 -7.22 18.20 27.94
N THR A 586 -6.13 17.46 27.77
CA THR A 586 -6.16 16.16 27.10
C THR A 586 -6.93 15.11 27.91
N ILE A 587 -6.77 15.09 29.23
CA ILE A 587 -7.52 14.16 30.08
C ILE A 587 -9.03 14.43 29.98
N ALA A 588 -9.45 15.70 30.04
CA ALA A 588 -10.85 16.06 29.87
C ALA A 588 -11.39 15.67 28.48
N ALA A 589 -10.60 15.88 27.42
CA ALA A 589 -10.97 15.47 26.06
C ALA A 589 -11.23 13.96 25.97
N PHE A 590 -10.37 13.11 26.56
CA PHE A 590 -10.59 11.66 26.61
C PHE A 590 -11.84 11.29 27.43
N MET A 591 -12.06 11.94 28.58
CA MET A 591 -13.25 11.69 29.41
C MET A 591 -14.55 12.02 28.68
N ASN A 592 -14.54 13.04 27.82
CA ASN A 592 -15.70 13.46 27.04
C ASN A 592 -15.95 12.61 25.79
N SER A 593 -14.97 11.83 25.36
CA SER A 593 -15.05 10.93 24.20
C SER A 593 -15.11 9.46 24.68
N ASP A 594 -14.39 8.53 24.04
CA ASP A 594 -14.47 7.09 24.37
C ASP A 594 -13.43 6.62 25.41
N GLY A 595 -12.77 7.56 26.10
CA GLY A 595 -11.62 7.28 26.94
C GLY A 595 -10.33 7.09 26.15
N GLY A 596 -9.25 6.71 26.82
CA GLY A 596 -7.96 6.53 26.15
C GLY A 596 -6.76 6.40 27.08
N ASN A 597 -5.57 6.56 26.51
CA ASN A 597 -4.29 6.52 27.20
C ASN A 597 -3.50 7.78 26.86
N LEU A 598 -3.06 8.51 27.88
CA LEU A 598 -2.09 9.59 27.73
C LEU A 598 -0.74 9.10 28.26
N PHE A 599 0.29 9.16 27.43
CA PHE A 599 1.67 8.87 27.83
C PHE A 599 2.47 10.17 27.96
N ILE A 600 3.17 10.32 29.08
CA ILE A 600 4.08 11.45 29.35
C ILE A 600 5.51 10.92 29.41
N GLY A 601 6.44 11.64 28.79
CA GLY A 601 7.82 11.20 28.59
C GLY A 601 8.04 10.50 27.24
N VAL A 602 7.13 10.72 26.28
CA VAL A 602 7.17 10.15 24.92
C VAL A 602 6.94 11.28 23.92
N ASP A 603 7.77 11.38 22.88
CA ASP A 603 7.58 12.38 21.81
C ASP A 603 6.70 11.86 20.65
N ASP A 604 6.37 12.75 19.71
CA ASP A 604 5.54 12.43 18.54
C ASP A 604 6.20 11.39 17.60
N ASN A 605 7.52 11.19 17.72
CA ASN A 605 8.27 10.17 16.99
C ASN A 605 8.41 8.86 17.78
N GLN A 606 7.68 8.71 18.89
CA GLN A 606 7.70 7.56 19.79
C GLN A 606 9.05 7.33 20.49
N ASN A 607 9.91 8.34 20.59
CA ASN A 607 11.13 8.27 21.38
C ASN A 607 10.81 8.41 22.87
N MET A 608 11.43 7.55 23.69
CA MET A 608 11.30 7.60 25.14
C MET A 608 12.22 8.70 25.69
N LEU A 609 11.63 9.85 26.05
CA LEU A 609 12.36 10.97 26.68
C LEU A 609 12.46 10.77 28.20
N GLY A 610 11.50 10.05 28.78
CA GLY A 610 11.41 9.78 30.20
C GLY A 610 10.94 10.97 31.03
N LEU A 611 11.00 10.80 32.36
CA LEU A 611 10.48 11.77 33.32
C LEU A 611 11.56 12.54 34.09
N ILE A 612 12.84 12.29 33.81
CA ILE A 612 13.98 12.78 34.61
C ILE A 612 13.95 14.31 34.72
N ASP A 613 13.76 14.99 33.58
CA ASP A 613 13.72 16.45 33.54
C ASP A 613 12.57 17.00 34.37
N ASP A 614 11.36 16.45 34.24
CA ASP A 614 10.20 16.87 35.02
C ASP A 614 10.42 16.61 36.53
N ILE A 615 10.90 15.43 36.90
CA ILE A 615 11.17 15.02 38.28
C ILE A 615 12.18 15.97 38.94
N SER A 616 13.20 16.41 38.20
CA SER A 616 14.22 17.33 38.71
C SER A 616 13.66 18.70 39.15
N THR A 617 12.49 19.08 38.63
CA THR A 617 11.83 20.35 38.95
C THR A 617 10.94 20.29 40.21
N LEU A 618 10.78 19.11 40.82
CA LEU A 618 9.86 18.87 41.92
C LEU A 618 10.56 18.99 43.28
N SER A 619 9.79 19.38 44.30
CA SER A 619 10.28 19.42 45.68
C SER A 619 10.66 18.04 46.22
N LYS A 620 9.93 17.00 45.79
CA LYS A 620 10.25 15.58 46.01
C LYS A 620 10.70 14.98 44.66
N PRO A 621 12.02 14.93 44.35
CA PRO A 621 12.52 14.53 43.04
C PRO A 621 12.54 13.00 42.89
N ASN A 622 11.36 12.38 42.92
CA ASN A 622 11.16 10.96 42.61
C ASN A 622 9.76 10.70 42.02
N ILE A 623 9.47 9.45 41.69
CA ILE A 623 8.21 9.00 41.07
C ILE A 623 7.00 9.40 41.92
N ASP A 624 7.04 9.15 43.24
CA ASP A 624 5.94 9.53 44.13
C ASP A 624 5.68 11.04 44.07
N GLY A 625 6.75 11.84 44.03
CA GLY A 625 6.63 13.30 43.92
C GLY A 625 6.00 13.72 42.59
N PHE A 626 6.36 13.05 41.49
CA PHE A 626 5.74 13.25 40.19
C PHE A 626 4.26 12.87 40.19
N GLU A 627 3.90 11.72 40.77
CA GLU A 627 2.51 11.28 40.87
C GLU A 627 1.66 12.27 41.68
N LEU A 628 2.17 12.72 42.83
CA LEU A 628 1.49 13.71 43.66
C LEU A 628 1.28 15.02 42.90
N HIS A 629 2.30 15.52 42.20
CA HIS A 629 2.20 16.75 41.39
C HIS A 629 1.21 16.58 40.23
N LEU A 630 1.20 15.43 39.56
CA LEU A 630 0.24 15.13 38.50
C LEU A 630 -1.20 15.07 39.04
N ILE A 631 -1.42 14.49 40.22
CA ILE A 631 -2.72 14.49 40.89
C ILE A 631 -3.16 15.92 41.22
N GLU A 632 -2.26 16.79 41.66
CA GLU A 632 -2.55 18.21 41.89
C GLU A 632 -2.94 18.95 40.61
N ILE A 633 -2.25 18.68 39.49
CA ILE A 633 -2.58 19.22 38.16
C ILE A 633 -3.99 18.79 37.75
N ILE A 634 -4.32 17.50 37.89
CA ILE A 634 -5.64 16.96 37.55
C ILE A 634 -6.73 17.62 38.41
N LYS A 635 -6.51 17.72 39.72
CA LYS A 635 -7.46 18.38 40.64
C LYS A 635 -7.65 19.85 40.31
N LYS A 636 -6.57 20.54 39.95
CA LYS A 636 -6.57 21.97 39.63
C LYS A 636 -7.35 22.27 38.35
N TYR A 637 -7.12 21.50 37.29
CA TYR A 637 -7.68 21.81 35.97
C TYR A 637 -9.00 21.10 35.67
N ILE A 638 -9.28 19.94 36.27
CA ILE A 638 -10.43 19.10 35.92
C ILE A 638 -11.35 18.87 37.13
N GLY A 639 -10.78 18.84 38.35
CA GLY A 639 -11.52 18.68 39.59
C GLY A 639 -11.34 17.32 40.26
N ALA A 640 -11.41 17.29 41.59
CA ALA A 640 -11.08 16.11 42.39
C ALA A 640 -12.08 14.94 42.26
N GLY A 641 -13.32 15.21 41.87
CA GLY A 641 -14.39 14.18 41.77
C GLY A 641 -14.19 13.18 40.63
N LEU A 642 -13.28 13.45 39.70
CA LEU A 642 -13.10 12.66 38.47
C LEU A 642 -11.90 11.69 38.54
N MET A 643 -11.20 11.63 39.68
CA MET A 643 -10.07 10.71 39.89
C MET A 643 -10.45 9.23 39.73
N ALA A 644 -11.71 8.86 39.97
CA ALA A 644 -12.19 7.48 39.79
C ALA A 644 -12.12 6.99 38.33
N HIS A 645 -12.07 7.92 37.36
CA HIS A 645 -11.95 7.61 35.93
C HIS A 645 -10.49 7.48 35.48
N ILE A 646 -9.52 7.71 36.37
CA ILE A 646 -8.10 7.82 36.03
C ILE A 646 -7.30 6.74 36.77
N LYS A 647 -6.47 6.02 36.03
CA LYS A 647 -5.45 5.13 36.58
C LYS A 647 -4.07 5.56 36.11
N ILE A 648 -3.22 5.99 37.05
CA ILE A 648 -1.83 6.38 36.80
C ILE A 648 -0.92 5.16 37.02
N SER A 649 0.09 5.02 36.18
CA SER A 649 1.13 3.99 36.31
C SER A 649 2.44 4.49 35.71
N PHE A 650 3.56 3.90 36.13
CA PHE A 650 4.91 4.30 35.71
C PHE A 650 5.65 3.12 35.06
N PRO A 651 5.23 2.68 33.87
CA PRO A 651 5.92 1.61 33.18
C PRO A 651 7.33 2.04 32.77
N GLU A 652 8.23 1.06 32.74
CA GLU A 652 9.58 1.22 32.21
C GLU A 652 9.62 0.62 30.79
N VAL A 653 9.94 1.46 29.81
CA VAL A 653 10.03 1.08 28.40
C VAL A 653 11.45 1.38 27.93
N GLU A 654 12.16 0.37 27.43
CA GLU A 654 13.55 0.49 26.99
C GLU A 654 14.52 1.06 28.04
N GLY A 655 14.32 0.74 29.33
CA GLY A 655 15.14 1.28 30.42
C GLY A 655 14.84 2.73 30.78
N THR A 656 13.80 3.31 30.17
CA THR A 656 13.35 4.68 30.43
C THR A 656 11.99 4.63 31.12
N GLN A 657 11.89 5.31 32.25
CA GLN A 657 10.63 5.40 32.99
C GLN A 657 9.74 6.49 32.39
N ILE A 658 8.51 6.13 32.05
CA ILE A 658 7.48 7.02 31.51
C ILE A 658 6.23 7.00 32.40
N CYS A 659 5.29 7.91 32.19
CA CYS A 659 4.00 7.91 32.90
C CYS A 659 2.87 7.54 31.93
N ARG A 660 2.03 6.57 32.31
CA ARG A 660 0.78 6.24 31.62
C ARG A 660 -0.40 6.65 32.47
N ILE A 661 -1.30 7.43 31.88
CA ILE A 661 -2.59 7.81 32.45
C ILE A 661 -3.68 7.13 31.62
N LYS A 662 -4.27 6.06 32.15
CA LYS A 662 -5.42 5.39 31.55
C LYS A 662 -6.71 6.07 31.99
N ILE A 663 -7.50 6.52 31.03
CA ILE A 663 -8.66 7.40 31.26
C ILE A 663 -9.90 6.69 30.73
N SER A 664 -10.90 6.52 31.61
CA SER A 664 -12.20 5.97 31.24
C SER A 664 -13.16 7.09 30.84
N LYS A 665 -14.07 6.80 29.91
CA LYS A 665 -15.18 7.69 29.57
C LYS A 665 -15.94 8.12 30.82
N SER A 666 -16.28 9.40 30.89
CA SER A 666 -17.10 9.95 31.96
C SER A 666 -18.59 9.71 31.66
N SER A 667 -19.40 9.58 32.71
CA SER A 667 -20.87 9.52 32.58
C SER A 667 -21.52 10.91 32.47
N LYS A 668 -20.71 11.97 32.58
CA LYS A 668 -21.14 13.38 32.53
C LYS A 668 -20.11 14.23 31.80
N PRO A 669 -20.52 15.38 31.22
CA PRO A 669 -19.59 16.35 30.64
C PRO A 669 -18.51 16.78 31.64
N VAL A 670 -17.27 16.84 31.18
CA VAL A 670 -16.09 17.26 31.93
C VAL A 670 -15.54 18.55 31.34
N PHE A 671 -15.34 19.55 32.19
CA PHE A 671 -14.82 20.86 31.81
C PHE A 671 -13.42 21.05 32.36
N THR A 672 -12.60 21.81 31.66
CA THR A 672 -11.32 22.28 32.19
C THR A 672 -11.39 23.73 32.60
N GLN A 673 -10.79 24.06 33.75
CA GLN A 673 -10.68 25.43 34.26
C GLN A 673 -9.29 26.00 34.06
N TYR A 674 -9.14 27.08 33.30
CA TYR A 674 -7.85 27.77 33.10
C TYR A 674 -8.03 29.28 33.00
N GLU A 675 -7.27 30.04 33.80
CA GLU A 675 -7.32 31.52 33.83
C GLU A 675 -8.75 32.10 33.96
N GLY A 676 -9.62 31.42 34.73
CA GLY A 676 -11.00 31.85 34.96
C GLY A 676 -11.99 31.52 33.84
N ARG A 677 -11.59 30.73 32.85
CA ARG A 677 -12.45 30.21 31.78
C ARG A 677 -12.71 28.71 31.96
N GLU A 678 -13.92 28.30 31.60
CA GLU A 678 -14.31 26.90 31.50
C GLU A 678 -14.46 26.53 30.04
N ASP A 679 -13.70 25.53 29.60
CA ASP A 679 -13.69 25.03 28.23
C ASP A 679 -14.08 23.54 28.21
N PHE A 680 -14.82 23.15 27.17
CA PHE A 680 -15.20 21.76 26.90
C PHE A 680 -14.41 21.24 25.71
N PHE A 681 -13.64 20.17 25.92
CA PHE A 681 -12.80 19.56 24.90
C PHE A 681 -13.27 18.14 24.55
N ILE A 682 -13.11 17.75 23.29
CA ILE A 682 -13.32 16.37 22.82
C ILE A 682 -12.10 15.88 22.04
N ARG A 683 -11.96 14.55 21.89
CA ARG A 683 -11.03 13.96 20.93
C ARG A 683 -11.63 14.01 19.53
N SER A 684 -10.84 14.52 18.58
CA SER A 684 -11.14 14.48 17.15
C SER A 684 -9.86 14.09 16.41
N GLY A 685 -9.78 12.82 16.01
CA GLY A 685 -8.53 12.20 15.56
C GLY A 685 -7.45 12.28 16.65
N CYS A 686 -6.23 12.65 16.27
CA CYS A 686 -5.08 12.80 17.18
C CYS A 686 -5.07 14.16 17.92
N SER A 687 -6.20 14.89 17.98
CA SER A 687 -6.22 16.25 18.55
C SER A 687 -7.33 16.46 19.57
N SER A 688 -7.02 17.24 20.61
CA SER A 688 -7.98 17.70 21.62
C SER A 688 -8.55 19.06 21.20
N GLN A 689 -9.80 19.09 20.73
CA GLN A 689 -10.43 20.28 20.15
C GLN A 689 -11.50 20.87 21.09
N PRO A 690 -11.53 22.20 21.28
CA PRO A 690 -12.60 22.84 22.03
C PRO A 690 -13.86 22.86 21.17
N LEU A 691 -15.02 22.64 21.78
CA LEU A 691 -16.31 22.87 21.11
C LEU A 691 -16.85 24.26 21.42
N SER A 692 -17.54 24.85 20.45
CA SER A 692 -18.38 26.02 20.71
C SER A 692 -19.54 25.63 21.61
N ARG A 693 -20.19 26.60 22.26
CA ARG A 693 -21.37 26.32 23.13
C ARG A 693 -22.51 25.62 22.37
N GLU A 694 -22.68 25.94 21.09
CA GLU A 694 -23.71 25.35 20.24
C GLU A 694 -23.37 23.89 19.93
N ASP A 695 -22.15 23.63 19.44
CA ASP A 695 -21.67 22.28 19.13
C ASP A 695 -21.61 21.40 20.38
N GLN A 696 -21.20 21.96 21.51
CA GLN A 696 -21.20 21.28 22.81
C GLN A 696 -22.62 20.83 23.18
N SER A 697 -23.63 21.70 23.09
CA SER A 697 -25.00 21.34 23.44
C SER A 697 -25.58 20.24 22.54
N ALA A 698 -25.18 20.22 21.26
CA ALA A 698 -25.54 19.15 20.34
C ALA A 698 -24.80 17.84 20.68
N TYR A 699 -23.51 17.93 20.97
CA TYR A 699 -22.66 16.80 21.35
C TYR A 699 -23.15 16.13 22.64
N GLU A 700 -23.39 16.91 23.70
CA GLU A 700 -23.87 16.40 24.99
C GLU A 700 -25.18 15.63 24.86
N ARG A 701 -26.12 16.14 24.05
CA ARG A 701 -27.40 15.49 23.75
C ARG A 701 -27.27 14.18 22.98
N SER A 702 -26.19 13.98 22.24
CA SER A 702 -25.94 12.75 21.49
C SER A 702 -25.14 11.72 22.30
N HIS A 703 -24.28 12.17 23.22
CA HIS A 703 -23.27 11.34 23.87
C HIS A 703 -23.66 10.83 25.26
N TRP A 704 -24.57 11.51 25.98
CA TRP A 704 -24.96 11.15 27.36
C TRP A 704 -26.46 11.06 27.60
N ASN A 705 -27.30 11.17 26.57
CA ASN A 705 -28.75 11.00 26.69
C ASN A 705 -29.19 9.54 26.70
#